data_AF-A0ABD7HHJ5-F1
#
_entry.id   AF-A0ABD7HHJ5-F1
#
_cell.length_a   1.000
_cell.length_b   1.000
_cell.length_c   1.000
_cell.angle_alpha   90.00
_cell.angle_beta   90.00
_cell.angle_gamma   90.00
#
_symmetry.space_group_name_H-M   'P 1'
#
loop_
_entity.id
_entity.type
_entity.pdbx_description
1 polymer ?
#
loop_
_entity_poly.entity_id
_entity_poly.type
_entity_poly.pdbx_seq_one_letter_code
_entity_poly.pdbx_strand_id
1 'polypeptide(L)'
;MAHSDHPALRTVSRFSWRRPWLVIGSWLAVLVILNLGIPQLETTVAKHSAPFMPSNTQAAHTFQYMSERFGVPASSAIGSIVLVDEQGINEGDRRVYRQLVDALRADTENVAYMLDAYTSENLRDIGLSPDGKAINLALAGTGDIGTTKAHENTVRIRQMIDGLPKPPGLDIYLTGPSPTLADMFSAMDSSLLVITAVSIVLITLVLLAVYRSLVTAMVPLITIGIALGVARPVISLLGEHGVLLVSNFTISLMTALLLGAATDYAIFIVASYHEGRRAKLSVSQALRHGSSKVNGILAASALTIAVAASAMAFTELGMFKAAGPPIAIAIVLALAVSLTLPYAILSILGTRGYAEPRHLNELRWRRTGARIIRHAGALSAACIVFLLAAASVVATFRVNFRESSMLLNDTESTTGYAKVRAHWGVNDAAPEYLVVTSATDMRNTDDLAALEHIATAISTLPDIAYVRSITRPAGKPLTETTTGYQAGVIGKRLEEAQQRIAQSRPDLGRLASGLAQLQGGADTAAANAPRLVAGTRQVVELARTIISSYESAGQALSTATNSTADIPQTLADLTGLVDVLDRSLQALSANAFTADAVNTLGSVLGPALTPEPIPACTTNPICAHARAQLDELDSISNGATTRVLRQFLASTAVPQEGIQSARLALPRVKDALARLQSLSKQLGSQSPAQVRKQLDELVQGAATLAQGVSRLSGGIAQVKGGVDQISGLTGELNNGLEEASGYLNNIGAHTSGGPGAGFYLPPQGFTDKQFVAGQELLFSPDGKTARMLVVFDVEPDSYRALNTAHQLASAATQAAVGTSLRNAQFASTGLASLSADMRDQVWRDFATYGVVAMLGVFLVLAVLLRSLLAPLFMVAVVTLSFAAAAGITILFWQHIIGVDVDWSVFPVSFMALIAVGADYSMLFAARIREESHDGMVRGILRGFGSTGSVITTAGLVFALTMFALMSGSVINLLQIGFTIGVGLLLDITIVRTVLVPAAMSIIGNKIWWPSTL
;
A
#
# COMPACT_ATOMS: atom_id res chain seq x y z
N MET A 1 -3.23 66.93 26.51
CA MET A 1 -2.74 67.51 25.23
C MET A 1 -1.43 66.83 24.81
N ALA A 2 -1.49 65.88 23.87
CA ALA A 2 -0.34 65.37 23.09
C ALA A 2 -0.77 64.44 21.92
N HIS A 3 -1.94 64.66 21.29
CA HIS A 3 -2.01 64.43 19.85
C HIS A 3 -1.37 65.67 19.25
N SER A 4 -0.12 65.52 18.82
CA SER A 4 0.61 66.53 18.07
C SER A 4 -0.33 67.15 17.04
N ASP A 5 -0.44 68.48 17.08
CA ASP A 5 -0.82 69.31 15.94
C ASP A 5 0.13 68.93 14.79
N HIS A 6 -0.11 67.81 14.10
CA HIS A 6 0.71 67.42 12.97
C HIS A 6 0.34 68.40 11.85
N PRO A 7 1.22 69.37 11.54
CA PRO A 7 0.87 70.45 10.62
C PRO A 7 0.52 69.88 9.24
N ALA A 8 1.11 68.75 8.87
CA ALA A 8 0.81 68.00 7.65
C ALA A 8 -0.65 67.51 7.59
N LEU A 9 -1.12 66.75 8.59
CA LEU A 9 -2.50 66.21 8.61
C LEU A 9 -3.55 67.31 8.62
N ARG A 10 -3.27 68.43 9.31
CA ARG A 10 -4.16 69.61 9.33
C ARG A 10 -4.15 70.34 7.99
N THR A 11 -3.03 70.33 7.28
CA THR A 11 -2.92 70.96 5.96
C THR A 11 -3.69 70.16 4.91
N VAL A 12 -3.61 68.84 4.95
CA VAL A 12 -4.35 67.94 4.04
C VAL A 12 -5.86 68.08 4.22
N SER A 13 -6.36 68.04 5.46
CA SER A 13 -7.79 68.23 5.72
C SER A 13 -8.25 69.64 5.33
N ARG A 14 -7.43 70.66 5.63
CA ARG A 14 -7.72 72.06 5.26
C ARG A 14 -7.77 72.29 3.77
N PHE A 15 -6.89 71.65 3.01
CA PHE A 15 -6.95 71.66 1.56
C PHE A 15 -8.25 71.02 1.07
N SER A 16 -8.61 69.87 1.65
CA SER A 16 -9.77 69.08 1.23
C SER A 16 -11.10 69.81 1.37
N TRP A 17 -11.36 70.47 2.50
CA TRP A 17 -12.63 71.22 2.63
C TRP A 17 -12.61 72.59 1.94
N ARG A 18 -11.43 73.16 1.63
CA ARG A 18 -11.31 74.44 0.91
C ARG A 18 -11.45 74.30 -0.60
N ARG A 19 -10.98 73.19 -1.16
CA ARG A 19 -11.03 72.89 -2.60
C ARG A 19 -11.73 71.54 -2.85
N PRO A 20 -13.01 71.40 -2.46
CA PRO A 20 -13.68 70.10 -2.44
C PRO A 20 -13.84 69.50 -3.84
N TRP A 21 -14.12 70.31 -4.86
CA TRP A 21 -14.26 69.84 -6.25
C TRP A 21 -12.95 69.29 -6.84
N LEU A 22 -11.80 69.87 -6.47
CA LEU A 22 -10.50 69.37 -6.92
C LEU A 22 -10.17 68.02 -6.28
N VAL A 23 -10.49 67.83 -5.00
CA VAL A 23 -10.27 66.55 -4.30
C VAL A 23 -11.20 65.45 -4.81
N ILE A 24 -12.49 65.76 -4.98
CA ILE A 24 -13.45 64.79 -5.54
C ILE A 24 -13.05 64.44 -6.98
N GLY A 25 -12.73 65.44 -7.80
CA GLY A 25 -12.28 65.26 -9.17
C GLY A 25 -10.98 64.46 -9.27
N SER A 26 -10.00 64.70 -8.39
CA SER A 26 -8.73 63.95 -8.40
C SER A 26 -8.93 62.48 -8.04
N TRP A 27 -9.75 62.17 -7.02
CA TRP A 27 -10.02 60.78 -6.67
C TRP A 27 -10.85 60.05 -7.72
N LEU A 28 -11.82 60.72 -8.35
CA LEU A 28 -12.55 60.15 -9.48
C LEU A 28 -11.63 59.92 -10.68
N ALA A 29 -10.72 60.85 -10.98
CA ALA A 29 -9.73 60.68 -12.03
C ALA A 29 -8.79 59.50 -11.74
N VAL A 30 -8.27 59.39 -10.52
CA VAL A 30 -7.43 58.27 -10.08
C VAL A 30 -8.21 56.95 -10.20
N LEU A 31 -9.45 56.90 -9.72
CA LEU A 31 -10.32 55.73 -9.84
C LEU A 31 -10.48 55.29 -11.31
N VAL A 32 -10.80 56.22 -12.20
CA VAL A 32 -11.00 55.94 -13.63
C VAL A 32 -9.68 55.51 -14.31
N ILE A 33 -8.59 56.24 -14.08
CA ILE A 33 -7.27 55.93 -14.67
C ILE A 33 -6.79 54.55 -14.24
N LEU A 34 -6.88 54.24 -12.94
CA LEU A 34 -6.41 52.96 -12.42
C LEU A 34 -7.26 51.79 -12.94
N ASN A 35 -8.59 51.91 -12.97
CA ASN A 35 -9.46 50.81 -13.42
C ASN A 35 -9.50 50.63 -14.95
N LEU A 36 -9.15 51.65 -15.74
CA LEU A 36 -9.01 51.52 -17.20
C LEU A 36 -7.61 51.07 -17.61
N GLY A 37 -6.57 51.48 -16.87
CA GLY A 37 -5.17 51.24 -17.22
C GLY A 37 -4.56 49.99 -16.59
N ILE A 38 -5.14 49.46 -15.52
CA ILE A 38 -4.60 48.33 -14.76
C ILE A 38 -5.64 47.22 -14.68
N PRO A 39 -5.27 45.97 -14.93
CA PRO A 39 -6.17 44.84 -14.74
C PRO A 39 -6.65 44.74 -13.28
N GLN A 40 -7.85 44.19 -13.09
CA GLN A 40 -8.40 44.04 -11.75
C GLN A 40 -7.58 43.04 -10.92
N LEU A 41 -7.61 43.20 -9.59
CA LEU A 41 -6.82 42.37 -8.68
C LEU A 41 -7.15 40.88 -8.86
N GLU A 42 -8.42 40.58 -9.11
CA GLU A 42 -8.95 39.27 -9.42
C GLU A 42 -8.21 38.64 -10.60
N THR A 43 -7.99 39.40 -11.68
CA THR A 43 -7.26 38.91 -12.86
C THR A 43 -5.75 38.76 -12.63
N THR A 44 -5.17 39.57 -11.74
CA THR A 44 -3.73 39.47 -11.41
C THR A 44 -3.45 38.32 -10.46
N VAL A 45 -4.32 38.12 -9.47
CA VAL A 45 -4.29 36.92 -8.61
C VAL A 45 -4.56 35.68 -9.45
N ALA A 46 -5.46 35.77 -10.42
CA ALA A 46 -5.66 34.73 -11.43
C ALA A 46 -4.53 34.65 -12.48
N LYS A 47 -3.36 35.22 -12.24
CA LYS A 47 -2.16 34.98 -13.07
C LYS A 47 -0.93 34.69 -12.24
N HIS A 48 -0.85 35.30 -11.06
CA HIS A 48 0.33 35.32 -10.21
C HIS A 48 0.02 34.93 -8.75
N SER A 49 -0.92 33.99 -8.51
CA SER A 49 -1.20 33.57 -7.15
C SER A 49 0.00 32.82 -6.54
N ALA A 50 0.36 33.21 -5.32
CA ALA A 50 1.38 32.51 -4.55
C ALA A 50 0.98 31.04 -4.33
N PRO A 51 1.95 30.10 -4.38
CA PRO A 51 1.67 28.71 -4.06
C PRO A 51 1.13 28.59 -2.64
N PHE A 52 0.14 27.71 -2.47
CA PHE A 52 -0.53 27.53 -1.19
C PHE A 52 0.39 26.90 -0.14
N MET A 53 1.20 25.93 -0.58
CA MET A 53 2.17 25.23 0.26
C MET A 53 3.57 25.88 0.19
N PRO A 54 4.28 25.99 1.33
CA PRO A 54 5.68 26.39 1.30
C PRO A 54 6.52 25.31 0.60
N SER A 55 7.38 25.72 -0.32
CA SER A 55 8.30 24.81 -1.02
C SER A 55 9.42 24.26 -0.13
N ASN A 56 9.56 24.76 1.10
CA ASN A 56 10.66 24.40 2.01
C ASN A 56 10.30 23.28 3.01
N THR A 57 9.13 22.65 2.91
CA THR A 57 8.76 21.55 3.80
C THR A 57 9.41 20.23 3.37
N GLN A 58 9.58 19.29 4.31
CA GLN A 58 10.24 18.02 4.02
C GLN A 58 9.45 17.19 2.99
N ALA A 59 8.12 17.15 3.11
CA ALA A 59 7.26 16.46 2.15
C ALA A 59 7.31 17.10 0.76
N ALA A 60 7.38 18.43 0.66
CA ALA A 60 7.52 19.13 -0.62
C ALA A 60 8.88 18.87 -1.28
N HIS A 61 9.98 18.94 -0.53
CA HIS A 61 11.32 18.57 -1.01
C HIS A 61 11.37 17.10 -1.48
N THR A 62 10.76 16.20 -0.72
CA THR A 62 10.68 14.77 -1.08
C THR A 62 9.87 14.55 -2.36
N PHE A 63 8.79 15.31 -2.54
CA PHE A 63 8.00 15.28 -3.76
C PHE A 63 8.79 15.74 -4.99
N GLN A 64 9.51 16.87 -4.86
CA GLN A 64 10.36 17.40 -5.93
C GLN A 64 11.51 16.45 -6.26
N TYR A 65 12.17 15.90 -5.23
CA TYR A 65 13.21 14.90 -5.38
C TYR A 65 12.71 13.64 -6.11
N MET A 66 11.55 13.12 -5.71
CA MET A 66 10.91 12.00 -6.40
C MET A 66 10.62 12.36 -7.86
N SER A 67 10.06 13.52 -8.12
CA SER A 67 9.73 13.96 -9.48
C SER A 67 10.96 14.01 -10.38
N GLU A 68 12.06 14.64 -9.90
CA GLU A 68 13.34 14.72 -10.60
C GLU A 68 13.91 13.33 -10.90
N ARG A 69 13.92 12.43 -9.92
CA ARG A 69 14.48 11.06 -10.06
C ARG A 69 13.70 10.17 -11.00
N PHE A 70 12.40 10.39 -11.12
CA PHE A 70 11.53 9.67 -12.05
C PHE A 70 11.42 10.37 -13.42
N GLY A 71 12.15 11.48 -13.63
CA GLY A 71 12.18 12.20 -14.91
C GLY A 71 10.86 12.92 -15.24
N VAL A 72 10.03 13.21 -14.24
CA VAL A 72 8.77 13.94 -14.41
C VAL A 72 8.92 15.39 -13.92
N PRO A 73 8.25 16.36 -14.56
CA PRO A 73 8.28 17.75 -14.08
C PRO A 73 7.84 17.84 -12.63
N ALA A 74 8.56 18.63 -11.83
CA ALA A 74 8.18 18.88 -10.44
C ALA A 74 6.86 19.66 -10.43
N SER A 75 5.75 18.96 -10.18
CA SER A 75 4.42 19.54 -10.14
C SER A 75 3.60 18.98 -8.99
N SER A 76 3.24 19.84 -8.06
CA SER A 76 2.41 19.48 -6.90
C SER A 76 0.90 19.49 -7.19
N ALA A 77 0.48 19.84 -8.42
CA ALA A 77 -0.91 19.88 -8.86
C ALA A 77 -1.49 18.49 -9.16
N ILE A 78 -1.51 17.61 -8.15
CA ILE A 78 -1.95 16.22 -8.28
C ILE A 78 -3.48 16.11 -8.31
N GLY A 79 -4.00 15.22 -9.15
CA GLY A 79 -5.41 14.86 -9.27
C GLY A 79 -5.60 13.43 -9.77
N SER A 80 -6.85 13.02 -9.87
CA SER A 80 -7.29 11.72 -10.37
C SER A 80 -8.55 11.91 -11.21
N ILE A 81 -8.58 11.28 -12.38
CA ILE A 81 -9.78 11.15 -13.19
C ILE A 81 -10.41 9.79 -12.89
N VAL A 82 -11.67 9.81 -12.52
CA VAL A 82 -12.44 8.64 -12.13
C VAL A 82 -13.56 8.45 -13.15
N LEU A 83 -13.46 7.41 -13.95
CA LEU A 83 -14.52 6.99 -14.87
C LEU A 83 -15.38 5.96 -14.17
N VAL A 84 -16.71 6.10 -14.24
CA VAL A 84 -17.65 5.22 -13.57
C VAL A 84 -18.77 4.83 -14.53
N ASP A 85 -18.99 3.53 -14.71
CA ASP A 85 -20.21 2.96 -15.28
C ASP A 85 -20.78 1.94 -14.28
N GLU A 86 -21.94 2.26 -13.71
CA GLU A 86 -22.60 1.42 -12.70
C GLU A 86 -23.04 0.04 -13.25
N GLN A 87 -23.14 -0.10 -14.57
CA GLN A 87 -23.43 -1.36 -15.27
C GLN A 87 -22.17 -2.19 -15.57
N GLY A 88 -20.98 -1.63 -15.33
CA GLY A 88 -19.69 -2.25 -15.59
C GLY A 88 -19.02 -1.72 -16.86
N ILE A 89 -17.68 -1.65 -16.83
CA ILE A 89 -16.89 -1.04 -17.92
C ILE A 89 -17.03 -1.84 -19.24
N ASN A 90 -17.63 -1.22 -20.24
CA ASN A 90 -17.92 -1.79 -21.56
C ASN A 90 -16.90 -1.33 -22.64
N GLU A 91 -17.03 -1.86 -23.87
CA GLU A 91 -16.14 -1.48 -24.99
C GLU A 91 -16.29 -0.02 -25.45
N GLY A 92 -17.47 0.58 -25.27
CA GLY A 92 -17.71 2.00 -25.48
C GLY A 92 -16.89 2.85 -24.51
N ASP A 93 -16.93 2.52 -23.23
CA ASP A 93 -16.18 3.24 -22.19
C ASP A 93 -14.67 3.09 -22.42
N ARG A 94 -14.22 1.89 -22.82
CA ARG A 94 -12.82 1.65 -23.21
C ARG A 94 -12.36 2.48 -24.39
N ARG A 95 -13.26 2.87 -25.31
CA ARG A 95 -12.92 3.80 -26.40
C ARG A 95 -12.79 5.24 -25.89
N VAL A 96 -13.72 5.68 -25.03
CA VAL A 96 -13.65 7.02 -24.43
C VAL A 96 -12.41 7.15 -23.55
N TYR A 97 -12.08 6.15 -22.75
CA TYR A 97 -10.87 6.12 -21.94
C TYR A 97 -9.61 6.30 -22.80
N ARG A 98 -9.47 5.55 -23.89
CA ARG A 98 -8.33 5.67 -24.81
C ARG A 98 -8.24 7.06 -25.44
N GLN A 99 -9.38 7.60 -25.90
CA GLN A 99 -9.43 8.96 -26.45
C GLN A 99 -9.01 10.02 -25.41
N LEU A 100 -9.45 9.87 -24.17
CA LEU A 100 -9.08 10.75 -23.07
C LEU A 100 -7.57 10.67 -22.78
N VAL A 101 -7.03 9.46 -22.64
CA VAL A 101 -5.59 9.23 -22.40
C VAL A 101 -4.74 9.80 -23.54
N ASP A 102 -5.14 9.60 -24.80
CA ASP A 102 -4.43 10.15 -25.96
C ASP A 102 -4.48 11.68 -25.98
N ALA A 103 -5.62 12.29 -25.65
CA ALA A 103 -5.76 13.73 -25.55
C ALA A 103 -4.93 14.34 -24.40
N LEU A 104 -4.93 13.70 -23.23
CA LEU A 104 -4.12 14.12 -22.08
C LEU A 104 -2.62 13.98 -22.35
N ARG A 105 -2.20 12.92 -23.03
CA ARG A 105 -0.79 12.71 -23.41
C ARG A 105 -0.31 13.73 -24.44
N ALA A 106 -1.20 14.22 -25.31
CA ALA A 106 -0.88 15.28 -26.27
C ALA A 106 -0.81 16.68 -25.62
N ASP A 107 -1.49 16.90 -24.49
CA ASP A 107 -1.51 18.17 -23.78
C ASP A 107 -0.36 18.30 -22.77
N THR A 108 0.85 18.54 -23.28
CA THR A 108 2.04 18.78 -22.43
C THR A 108 2.04 20.16 -21.76
N GLU A 109 1.08 21.04 -22.07
CA GLU A 109 1.00 22.38 -21.48
C GLU A 109 0.24 22.35 -20.15
N ASN A 110 -0.83 21.56 -20.06
CA ASN A 110 -1.67 21.50 -18.87
C ASN A 110 -1.45 20.22 -18.06
N VAL A 111 -0.96 19.14 -18.66
CA VAL A 111 -0.65 17.86 -17.99
C VAL A 111 0.87 17.71 -17.85
N ALA A 112 1.36 17.61 -16.60
CA ALA A 112 2.78 17.38 -16.32
C ALA A 112 3.16 15.92 -16.50
N TYR A 113 2.38 15.02 -15.91
CA TYR A 113 2.53 13.58 -16.08
C TYR A 113 1.22 12.87 -15.74
N MET A 114 1.07 11.64 -16.21
CA MET A 114 -0.06 10.77 -15.87
C MET A 114 0.42 9.34 -15.63
N LEU A 115 -0.29 8.63 -14.76
CA LEU A 115 -0.05 7.23 -14.46
C LEU A 115 -1.22 6.39 -15.03
N ASP A 116 -1.06 5.93 -16.26
CA ASP A 116 -2.01 5.04 -16.93
C ASP A 116 -1.69 3.58 -16.61
N ALA A 117 -2.44 3.00 -15.66
CA ALA A 117 -2.36 1.58 -15.34
C ALA A 117 -3.34 0.72 -16.16
N TYR A 118 -4.38 1.31 -16.75
CA TYR A 118 -5.49 0.56 -17.34
C TYR A 118 -5.22 0.10 -18.77
N THR A 119 -4.54 0.92 -19.58
CA THR A 119 -4.22 0.59 -20.98
C THR A 119 -3.21 -0.56 -21.06
N SER A 120 -2.27 -0.60 -20.12
CA SER A 120 -1.31 -1.70 -20.00
C SER A 120 -2.01 -2.98 -19.54
N GLU A 121 -2.03 -3.99 -20.41
CA GLU A 121 -2.62 -5.30 -20.13
C GLU A 121 -2.06 -5.94 -18.85
N ASN A 122 -0.80 -5.66 -18.53
CA ASN A 122 -0.10 -6.17 -17.35
C ASN A 122 -0.45 -5.44 -16.03
N LEU A 123 -1.03 -4.24 -16.07
CA LEU A 123 -1.32 -3.43 -14.88
C LEU A 123 -2.80 -3.08 -14.75
N ARG A 124 -3.64 -3.61 -15.64
CA ARG A 124 -5.06 -3.25 -15.74
C ARG A 124 -5.82 -3.48 -14.43
N ASP A 125 -5.47 -4.55 -13.71
CA ASP A 125 -6.07 -4.90 -12.42
C ASP A 125 -5.77 -3.87 -11.31
N ILE A 126 -4.80 -2.98 -11.52
CA ILE A 126 -4.45 -1.89 -10.59
C ILE A 126 -5.30 -0.65 -10.86
N GLY A 127 -5.60 -0.36 -12.13
CA GLY A 127 -6.38 0.81 -12.55
C GLY A 127 -7.89 0.59 -12.54
N LEU A 128 -8.36 -0.66 -12.57
CA LEU A 128 -9.77 -1.05 -12.52
C LEU A 128 -10.21 -1.31 -11.08
N SER A 129 -11.41 -0.88 -10.72
CA SER A 129 -11.98 -1.15 -9.41
C SER A 129 -12.22 -2.66 -9.17
N PRO A 130 -12.18 -3.13 -7.91
CA PRO A 130 -12.45 -4.54 -7.59
C PRO A 130 -13.81 -5.07 -8.10
N ASP A 131 -14.79 -4.19 -8.26
CA ASP A 131 -16.12 -4.51 -8.81
C ASP A 131 -16.23 -4.38 -10.34
N GLY A 132 -15.16 -3.94 -11.03
CA GLY A 132 -15.10 -3.80 -12.47
C GLY A 132 -15.92 -2.64 -13.07
N LYS A 133 -16.36 -1.69 -12.23
CA LYS A 133 -17.28 -0.60 -12.60
C LYS A 133 -16.62 0.77 -12.76
N ALA A 134 -15.40 0.94 -12.24
CA ALA A 134 -14.73 2.23 -12.26
C ALA A 134 -13.25 2.10 -12.66
N ILE A 135 -12.74 3.12 -13.33
CA ILE A 135 -11.32 3.24 -13.69
C ILE A 135 -10.75 4.50 -13.02
N ASN A 136 -9.60 4.36 -12.36
CA ASN A 136 -8.86 5.46 -11.76
C ASN A 136 -7.61 5.77 -12.60
N LEU A 137 -7.51 7.01 -13.09
CA LEU A 137 -6.35 7.54 -13.81
C LEU A 137 -5.74 8.67 -12.99
N ALA A 138 -4.60 8.40 -12.34
CA ALA A 138 -3.87 9.44 -11.61
C ALA A 138 -3.11 10.36 -12.58
N LEU A 139 -3.13 11.66 -12.32
CA LEU A 139 -2.40 12.66 -13.10
C LEU A 139 -1.87 13.80 -12.22
N ALA A 140 -0.92 14.54 -12.76
CA ALA A 140 -0.57 15.86 -12.25
C ALA A 140 -0.70 16.87 -13.38
N GLY A 141 -1.38 17.99 -13.10
CA GLY A 141 -1.34 19.15 -13.98
C GLY A 141 0.03 19.81 -13.94
N THR A 142 0.31 20.82 -14.76
CA THR A 142 1.53 21.65 -14.62
C THR A 142 1.36 22.71 -13.51
N GLY A 143 2.47 23.15 -12.90
CA GLY A 143 2.45 24.17 -11.85
C GLY A 143 2.12 23.65 -10.45
N ASP A 144 2.08 24.54 -9.47
CA ASP A 144 1.93 24.16 -8.06
C ASP A 144 0.50 24.25 -7.56
N ILE A 145 0.15 23.41 -6.60
CA ILE A 145 -1.18 23.43 -5.98
C ILE A 145 -1.50 24.82 -5.40
N GLY A 146 -2.70 25.32 -5.71
CA GLY A 146 -3.16 26.65 -5.30
C GLY A 146 -2.67 27.81 -6.17
N THR A 147 -1.82 27.55 -7.15
CA THR A 147 -1.45 28.54 -8.17
C THR A 147 -2.56 28.67 -9.22
N THR A 148 -2.57 29.79 -9.95
CA THR A 148 -3.52 29.94 -11.05
C THR A 148 -3.31 28.89 -12.14
N LYS A 149 -2.06 28.57 -12.47
CA LYS A 149 -1.78 27.58 -13.52
C LYS A 149 -2.44 26.24 -13.19
N ALA A 150 -2.37 25.78 -11.94
CA ALA A 150 -3.05 24.56 -11.49
C ALA A 150 -4.59 24.65 -11.59
N HIS A 151 -5.17 25.82 -11.30
CA HIS A 151 -6.60 26.07 -11.45
C HIS A 151 -7.02 26.03 -12.93
N GLU A 152 -6.31 26.75 -13.81
CA GLU A 152 -6.56 26.76 -15.26
C GLU A 152 -6.44 25.36 -15.85
N ASN A 153 -5.42 24.60 -15.47
CA ASN A 153 -5.22 23.24 -15.91
C ASN A 153 -6.41 22.34 -15.54
N THR A 154 -6.91 22.45 -14.31
CA THR A 154 -8.11 21.71 -13.86
C THR A 154 -9.32 22.05 -14.73
N VAL A 155 -9.57 23.33 -14.98
CA VAL A 155 -10.69 23.78 -15.82
C VAL A 155 -10.54 23.29 -17.26
N ARG A 156 -9.33 23.34 -17.83
CA ARG A 156 -9.03 22.85 -19.18
C ARG A 156 -9.23 21.34 -19.32
N ILE A 157 -8.78 20.57 -18.33
CA ILE A 157 -8.96 19.12 -18.31
C ILE A 157 -10.46 18.76 -18.21
N ARG A 158 -11.25 19.49 -17.42
CA ARG A 158 -12.71 19.30 -17.38
C ARG A 158 -13.38 19.61 -18.71
N GLN A 159 -13.01 20.74 -19.34
CA GLN A 159 -13.50 21.07 -20.68
C GLN A 159 -13.16 19.99 -21.71
N MET A 160 -11.97 19.39 -21.60
CA MET A 160 -11.57 18.25 -22.43
C MET A 160 -12.45 17.03 -22.16
N ILE A 161 -12.70 16.68 -20.89
CA ILE A 161 -13.57 15.57 -20.48
C ILE A 161 -15.02 15.78 -20.99
N ASP A 162 -15.54 17.00 -20.88
CA ASP A 162 -16.90 17.34 -21.30
C ASP A 162 -17.07 17.40 -22.82
N GLY A 163 -15.98 17.65 -23.56
CA GLY A 163 -15.96 17.59 -25.02
C GLY A 163 -16.01 16.17 -25.59
N LEU A 164 -15.78 15.13 -24.78
CA LEU A 164 -15.80 13.74 -25.24
C LEU A 164 -17.23 13.21 -25.38
N PRO A 165 -17.55 12.45 -26.45
CA PRO A 165 -18.85 11.81 -26.60
C PRO A 165 -18.99 10.61 -25.63
N LYS A 166 -19.61 10.85 -24.47
CA LYS A 166 -19.82 9.85 -23.41
C LYS A 166 -21.00 8.90 -23.75
N PRO A 167 -20.82 7.55 -23.71
CA PRO A 167 -21.92 6.59 -23.77
C PRO A 167 -22.94 6.81 -22.64
N PRO A 168 -24.21 6.40 -22.83
CA PRO A 168 -25.21 6.50 -21.77
C PRO A 168 -24.81 5.60 -20.59
N GLY A 169 -24.71 6.19 -19.40
CA GLY A 169 -24.31 5.50 -18.16
C GLY A 169 -22.86 5.74 -17.73
N LEU A 170 -22.01 6.31 -18.60
CA LEU A 170 -20.63 6.64 -18.28
C LEU A 170 -20.51 8.06 -17.73
N ASP A 171 -20.13 8.18 -16.47
CA ASP A 171 -19.74 9.44 -15.85
C ASP A 171 -18.22 9.52 -15.68
N ILE A 172 -17.67 10.73 -15.78
CA ILE A 172 -16.25 10.99 -15.62
C ILE A 172 -16.10 12.17 -14.67
N TYR A 173 -15.34 11.99 -13.60
CA TYR A 173 -15.12 12.99 -12.55
C TYR A 173 -13.64 13.29 -12.41
N LEU A 174 -13.26 14.57 -12.38
CA LEU A 174 -11.93 15.02 -11.99
C LEU A 174 -11.90 15.37 -10.49
N THR A 175 -11.15 14.59 -9.72
CA THR A 175 -11.03 14.69 -8.25
C THR A 175 -9.56 14.73 -7.81
N GLY A 176 -9.32 14.82 -6.50
CA GLY A 176 -8.00 14.97 -5.90
C GLY A 176 -7.76 16.36 -5.32
N PRO A 177 -6.57 16.61 -4.76
CA PRO A 177 -6.24 17.85 -4.06
C PRO A 177 -6.31 19.11 -4.94
N SER A 178 -5.71 19.06 -6.14
CA SER A 178 -5.70 20.21 -7.04
C SER A 178 -7.11 20.57 -7.55
N PRO A 179 -7.92 19.61 -8.04
CA PRO A 179 -9.29 19.91 -8.47
C PRO A 179 -10.20 20.39 -7.34
N THR A 180 -10.03 19.88 -6.13
CA THR A 180 -10.80 20.32 -4.95
C THR A 180 -10.50 21.77 -4.59
N LEU A 181 -9.22 22.16 -4.63
CA LEU A 181 -8.83 23.54 -4.37
C LEU A 181 -9.30 24.48 -5.49
N ALA A 182 -9.29 24.01 -6.75
CA ALA A 182 -9.84 24.75 -7.87
C ALA A 182 -11.37 24.95 -7.78
N ASP A 183 -12.10 23.95 -7.28
CA ASP A 183 -13.53 24.06 -6.97
C ASP A 183 -13.78 25.09 -5.87
N MET A 184 -12.97 25.07 -4.81
CA MET A 184 -13.06 26.04 -3.74
C MET A 184 -12.81 27.46 -4.25
N PHE A 185 -11.80 27.69 -5.08
CA PHE A 185 -11.55 29.02 -5.66
C PHE A 185 -12.69 29.49 -6.57
N SER A 186 -13.25 28.60 -7.41
CA SER A 186 -14.43 28.92 -8.23
C SER A 186 -15.64 29.32 -7.37
N ALA A 187 -15.85 28.61 -6.25
CA ALA A 187 -16.90 28.91 -5.29
C ALA A 187 -16.65 30.23 -4.54
N MET A 188 -15.39 30.55 -4.23
CA MET A 188 -15.02 31.83 -3.64
C MET A 188 -15.26 32.98 -4.62
N ASP A 189 -14.83 32.87 -5.87
CA ASP A 189 -15.01 33.91 -6.89
C ASP A 189 -16.48 34.25 -7.14
N SER A 190 -17.33 33.23 -7.24
CA SER A 190 -18.79 33.42 -7.36
C SER A 190 -19.41 34.01 -6.09
N SER A 191 -18.88 33.69 -4.91
CA SER A 191 -19.32 34.25 -3.62
C SER A 191 -18.96 35.72 -3.44
N LEU A 192 -17.84 36.19 -4.00
CA LEU A 192 -17.35 37.57 -3.79
C LEU A 192 -18.37 38.63 -4.21
N LEU A 193 -19.09 38.41 -5.32
CA LEU A 193 -20.12 39.33 -5.79
C LEU A 193 -21.28 39.39 -4.80
N VAL A 194 -21.77 38.24 -4.36
CA VAL A 194 -22.87 38.13 -3.39
C VAL A 194 -22.49 38.78 -2.07
N ILE A 195 -21.32 38.44 -1.51
CA ILE A 195 -20.80 39.02 -0.27
C ILE A 195 -20.71 40.55 -0.37
N THR A 196 -20.16 41.07 -1.48
CA THR A 196 -20.02 42.52 -1.67
C THR A 196 -21.38 43.20 -1.74
N ALA A 197 -22.33 42.65 -2.49
CA ALA A 197 -23.68 43.18 -2.61
C ALA A 197 -24.43 43.17 -1.26
N VAL A 198 -24.40 42.04 -0.54
CA VAL A 198 -25.02 41.91 0.79
C VAL A 198 -24.38 42.86 1.79
N SER A 199 -23.05 42.99 1.78
CA SER A 199 -22.32 43.91 2.65
C SER A 199 -22.72 45.36 2.41
N ILE A 200 -22.79 45.81 1.15
CA ILE A 200 -23.20 47.17 0.80
C ILE A 200 -24.64 47.44 1.24
N VAL A 201 -25.56 46.49 0.99
CA VAL A 201 -26.95 46.61 1.44
C VAL A 201 -27.03 46.71 2.95
N LEU A 202 -26.33 45.85 3.67
CA LEU A 202 -26.32 45.83 5.14
C LEU A 202 -25.73 47.12 5.72
N ILE A 203 -24.57 47.58 5.22
CA ILE A 203 -23.99 48.87 5.60
C ILE A 203 -25.00 49.99 5.35
N THR A 204 -25.60 50.02 4.17
CA THR A 204 -26.57 51.05 3.79
C THR A 204 -27.74 51.08 4.77
N LEU A 205 -28.30 49.91 5.10
CA LEU A 205 -29.41 49.78 6.05
C LEU A 205 -29.01 50.27 7.46
N VAL A 206 -27.83 49.89 7.95
CA VAL A 206 -27.36 50.31 9.26
C VAL A 206 -27.07 51.80 9.30
N LEU A 207 -26.36 52.35 8.30
CA LEU A 207 -26.10 53.78 8.19
C LEU A 207 -27.40 54.59 8.08
N LEU A 208 -28.38 54.09 7.33
CA LEU A 208 -29.69 54.71 7.23
C LEU A 208 -30.45 54.64 8.56
N ALA A 209 -30.37 53.55 9.31
CA ALA A 209 -30.97 53.44 10.64
C ALA A 209 -30.33 54.43 11.65
N VAL A 210 -29.01 54.61 11.57
CA VAL A 210 -28.21 55.48 12.44
C VAL A 210 -28.44 56.96 12.13
N TYR A 211 -28.20 57.36 10.89
CA TYR A 211 -28.24 58.77 10.50
C TYR A 211 -29.65 59.22 10.14
N ARG A 212 -30.54 58.28 9.76
CA ARG A 212 -31.92 58.55 9.32
C ARG A 212 -32.00 59.63 8.22
N SER A 213 -30.94 59.69 7.40
CA SER A 213 -30.73 60.62 6.30
C SER A 213 -29.92 59.90 5.24
N LEU A 214 -30.51 59.73 4.05
CA LEU A 214 -29.85 59.08 2.93
C LEU A 214 -28.60 59.86 2.50
N VAL A 215 -28.68 61.20 2.48
CA VAL A 215 -27.58 62.07 2.05
C VAL A 215 -26.36 61.96 2.98
N THR A 216 -26.58 61.88 4.29
CA THR A 216 -25.51 61.68 5.27
C THR A 216 -24.93 60.26 5.18
N ALA A 217 -25.77 59.25 4.97
CA ALA A 217 -25.36 57.86 4.81
C ALA A 217 -24.54 57.62 3.52
N MET A 218 -24.74 58.43 2.48
CA MET A 218 -23.94 58.37 1.25
C MET A 218 -22.48 58.80 1.46
N VAL A 219 -22.16 59.60 2.48
CA VAL A 219 -20.78 60.07 2.71
C VAL A 219 -19.84 58.89 3.02
N PRO A 220 -20.13 58.02 4.01
CA PRO A 220 -19.36 56.79 4.19
C PRO A 220 -19.41 55.87 2.96
N LEU A 221 -20.59 55.63 2.36
CA LEU A 221 -20.73 54.71 1.22
C LEU A 221 -19.86 55.08 0.01
N ILE A 222 -19.85 56.36 -0.38
CA ILE A 222 -19.00 56.85 -1.48
C ILE A 222 -17.52 56.71 -1.10
N THR A 223 -17.17 56.98 0.16
CA THR A 223 -15.80 56.85 0.65
C THR A 223 -15.28 55.43 0.56
N ILE A 224 -16.09 54.45 0.99
CA ILE A 224 -15.76 53.03 0.90
C ILE A 224 -15.64 52.59 -0.56
N GLY A 225 -16.59 52.99 -1.41
CA GLY A 225 -16.58 52.63 -2.84
C GLY A 225 -15.33 53.14 -3.56
N ILE A 226 -14.94 54.40 -3.33
CA ILE A 226 -13.70 54.95 -3.90
C ILE A 226 -12.47 54.29 -3.28
N ALA A 227 -12.44 54.03 -1.97
CA ALA A 227 -11.32 53.35 -1.32
C ALA A 227 -11.08 51.94 -1.89
N LEU A 228 -12.14 51.13 -2.05
CA LEU A 228 -12.06 49.81 -2.68
C LEU A 228 -11.64 49.89 -4.15
N GLY A 229 -12.24 50.80 -4.91
CA GLY A 229 -11.96 50.97 -6.32
C GLY A 229 -10.55 51.50 -6.63
N VAL A 230 -9.89 52.15 -5.68
CA VAL A 230 -8.48 52.56 -5.78
C VAL A 230 -7.55 51.48 -5.25
N ALA A 231 -7.86 50.89 -4.09
CA ALA A 231 -6.97 49.92 -3.45
C ALA A 231 -6.75 48.68 -4.33
N ARG A 232 -7.82 48.12 -4.93
CA ARG A 232 -7.73 46.90 -5.76
C ARG A 232 -6.75 47.04 -6.93
N PRO A 233 -6.87 48.04 -7.84
CA PRO A 233 -5.91 48.23 -8.91
C PRO A 233 -4.48 48.55 -8.45
N VAL A 234 -4.30 49.29 -7.34
CA VAL A 234 -2.94 49.59 -6.85
C VAL A 234 -2.24 48.31 -6.39
N ILE A 235 -2.93 47.45 -5.65
CA ILE A 235 -2.39 46.14 -5.28
C ILE A 235 -2.16 45.28 -6.51
N SER A 236 -3.09 45.29 -7.47
CA SER A 236 -2.95 44.58 -8.74
C SER A 236 -1.67 44.98 -9.48
N LEU A 237 -1.41 46.28 -9.63
CA LEU A 237 -0.21 46.80 -10.28
C LEU A 237 1.08 46.32 -9.60
N LEU A 238 1.11 46.33 -8.27
CA LEU A 238 2.26 45.86 -7.50
C LEU A 238 2.45 44.33 -7.60
N GLY A 239 1.34 43.59 -7.73
CA GLY A 239 1.34 42.16 -7.98
C GLY A 239 1.88 41.81 -9.37
N GLU A 240 1.45 42.52 -10.42
CA GLU A 240 1.93 42.29 -11.79
C GLU A 240 3.43 42.54 -11.97
N HIS A 241 3.99 43.50 -11.23
CA HIS A 241 5.42 43.80 -11.28
C HIS A 241 6.26 42.90 -10.35
N GLY A 242 5.64 41.90 -9.70
CA GLY A 242 6.33 40.99 -8.77
C GLY A 242 6.85 41.66 -7.50
N VAL A 243 6.39 42.87 -7.17
CA VAL A 243 6.78 43.60 -5.95
C VAL A 243 6.08 42.98 -4.74
N LEU A 244 4.84 42.51 -4.93
CA LEU A 244 4.04 41.85 -3.90
C LEU A 244 3.58 40.49 -4.40
N LEU A 245 3.65 39.49 -3.52
CA LEU A 245 2.89 38.26 -3.73
C LEU A 245 1.41 38.55 -3.44
N VAL A 246 0.53 37.99 -4.26
CA VAL A 246 -0.92 38.13 -4.10
C VAL A 246 -1.57 36.75 -4.05
N SER A 247 -2.71 36.63 -3.37
CA SER A 247 -3.44 35.36 -3.22
C SER A 247 -4.96 35.60 -3.25
N ASN A 248 -5.74 34.56 -3.54
CA ASN A 248 -7.21 34.64 -3.48
C ASN A 248 -7.71 35.04 -2.07
N PHE A 249 -7.01 34.59 -1.03
CA PHE A 249 -7.26 35.00 0.34
C PHE A 249 -7.03 36.49 0.59
N THR A 250 -6.07 37.11 -0.12
CA THR A 250 -5.80 38.55 -0.05
C THR A 250 -7.04 39.34 -0.44
N ILE A 251 -7.73 38.95 -1.53
CA ILE A 251 -8.91 39.66 -2.04
C ILE A 251 -10.02 39.68 -1.00
N SER A 252 -10.36 38.50 -0.44
CA SER A 252 -11.45 38.36 0.53
C SER A 252 -11.16 39.15 1.81
N LEU A 253 -9.97 38.93 2.40
CA LEU A 253 -9.60 39.52 3.68
C LEU A 253 -9.38 41.03 3.58
N MET A 254 -8.69 41.49 2.53
CA MET A 254 -8.52 42.91 2.24
C MET A 254 -9.89 43.58 2.04
N THR A 255 -10.76 43.01 1.21
CA THR A 255 -12.09 43.61 0.96
C THR A 255 -12.89 43.72 2.26
N ALA A 256 -12.90 42.67 3.09
CA ALA A 256 -13.58 42.67 4.37
C ALA A 256 -13.02 43.75 5.33
N LEU A 257 -11.70 43.76 5.57
CA LEU A 257 -11.08 44.74 6.46
C LEU A 257 -11.22 46.17 5.94
N LEU A 258 -11.07 46.39 4.63
CA LEU A 258 -11.17 47.72 4.04
C LEU A 258 -12.60 48.26 4.13
N LEU A 259 -13.59 47.40 3.90
CA LEU A 259 -15.00 47.75 3.99
C LEU A 259 -15.37 48.12 5.43
N GLY A 260 -14.87 47.42 6.44
CA GLY A 260 -15.01 47.82 7.84
C GLY A 260 -14.27 49.12 8.19
N ALA A 261 -12.95 49.15 8.01
CA ALA A 261 -12.09 50.25 8.42
C ALA A 261 -12.42 51.58 7.69
N ALA A 262 -12.63 51.56 6.37
CA ALA A 262 -12.98 52.77 5.62
C ALA A 262 -14.37 53.32 6.02
N THR A 263 -15.32 52.43 6.33
CA THR A 263 -16.64 52.83 6.85
C THR A 263 -16.47 53.57 8.17
N ASP A 264 -15.69 53.01 9.08
CA ASP A 264 -15.47 53.57 10.40
C ASP A 264 -14.77 54.92 10.34
N TYR A 265 -13.73 55.04 9.52
CA TYR A 265 -13.02 56.31 9.34
C TYR A 265 -13.97 57.41 8.87
N ALA A 266 -14.86 57.11 7.92
CA ALA A 266 -15.86 58.05 7.46
C ALA A 266 -16.91 58.35 8.56
N ILE A 267 -17.39 57.35 9.31
CA ILE A 267 -18.34 57.54 10.42
C ILE A 267 -17.75 58.46 11.49
N PHE A 268 -16.48 58.27 11.88
CA PHE A 268 -15.81 59.13 12.86
C PHE A 268 -15.69 60.57 12.39
N ILE A 269 -15.38 60.80 11.11
CA ILE A 269 -15.31 62.14 10.53
C ILE A 269 -16.70 62.80 10.53
N VAL A 270 -17.74 62.08 10.08
CA VAL A 270 -19.12 62.58 10.09
C VAL A 270 -19.58 62.87 11.51
N ALA A 271 -19.27 61.99 12.46
CA ALA A 271 -19.64 62.16 13.86
C ALA A 271 -18.95 63.37 14.50
N SER A 272 -17.67 63.59 14.22
CA SER A 272 -16.94 64.75 14.72
C SER A 272 -17.39 66.07 14.08
N TYR A 273 -17.73 66.04 12.79
CA TYR A 273 -18.41 67.14 12.13
C TYR A 273 -19.75 67.45 12.82
N HIS A 274 -20.56 66.43 13.10
CA HIS A 274 -21.83 66.57 13.83
C HIS A 274 -21.65 67.10 15.27
N GLU A 275 -20.60 66.69 15.98
CA GLU A 275 -20.23 67.24 17.30
C GLU A 275 -19.99 68.75 17.21
N GLY A 276 -19.20 69.21 16.23
CA GLY A 276 -18.96 70.63 15.99
C GLY A 276 -20.23 71.41 15.61
N ARG A 277 -21.10 70.81 14.79
CA ARG A 277 -22.40 71.39 14.44
C ARG A 277 -23.34 71.52 15.64
N ARG A 278 -23.38 70.53 16.54
CA ARG A 278 -24.15 70.60 17.81
C ARG A 278 -23.60 71.66 18.75
N ALA A 279 -22.29 71.89 18.75
CA ALA A 279 -21.64 73.01 19.44
C ALA A 279 -21.90 74.38 18.77
N LYS A 280 -22.80 74.45 17.78
CA LYS A 280 -23.18 75.66 17.03
C LYS A 280 -22.03 76.29 16.23
N LEU A 281 -21.03 75.49 15.82
CA LEU A 281 -19.96 75.96 14.95
C LEU A 281 -20.44 76.04 13.49
N SER A 282 -19.91 77.02 12.73
CA SER A 282 -20.10 77.06 11.27
C SER A 282 -19.49 75.82 10.60
N VAL A 283 -19.95 75.45 9.40
CA VAL A 283 -19.49 74.24 8.68
C VAL A 283 -17.96 74.16 8.60
N SER A 284 -17.30 75.26 8.26
CA SER A 284 -15.84 75.32 8.13
C SER A 284 -15.10 75.21 9.47
N GLN A 285 -15.69 75.77 10.54
CA GLN A 285 -15.16 75.64 11.90
C GLN A 285 -15.41 74.23 12.46
N ALA A 286 -16.55 73.62 12.16
CA ALA A 286 -16.87 72.25 12.56
C ALA A 286 -15.92 71.24 11.90
N LEU A 287 -15.66 71.36 10.60
CA LEU A 287 -14.68 70.51 9.89
C LEU A 287 -13.26 70.71 10.42
N ARG A 288 -12.86 71.97 10.68
CA ARG A 288 -11.55 72.27 11.27
C ARG A 288 -11.41 71.65 12.66
N HIS A 289 -12.38 71.90 13.54
CA HIS A 289 -12.42 71.39 14.90
C HIS A 289 -12.42 69.87 14.94
N GLY A 290 -13.20 69.23 14.07
CA GLY A 290 -13.24 67.78 13.98
C GLY A 290 -11.94 67.19 13.47
N SER A 291 -11.36 67.77 12.41
CA SER A 291 -10.09 67.27 11.84
C SER A 291 -8.90 67.35 12.79
N SER A 292 -8.83 68.38 13.65
CA SER A 292 -7.75 68.50 14.65
C SER A 292 -7.84 67.43 15.74
N LYS A 293 -9.04 66.89 16.00
CA LYS A 293 -9.26 65.86 17.00
C LYS A 293 -9.12 64.45 16.41
N VAL A 294 -9.74 64.22 15.25
CA VAL A 294 -9.94 62.86 14.71
C VAL A 294 -8.81 62.40 13.79
N ASN A 295 -8.10 63.29 13.08
CA ASN A 295 -7.13 62.82 12.06
C ASN A 295 -5.95 62.05 12.64
N GLY A 296 -5.35 62.52 13.74
CA GLY A 296 -4.22 61.81 14.38
C GLY A 296 -4.65 60.46 14.95
N ILE A 297 -5.89 60.41 15.40
CA ILE A 297 -6.54 59.22 15.93
C ILE A 297 -6.80 58.18 14.81
N LEU A 298 -7.36 58.59 13.67
CA LEU A 298 -7.55 57.70 12.52
C LEU A 298 -6.22 57.22 11.95
N ALA A 299 -5.21 58.09 11.87
CA ALA A 299 -3.88 57.71 11.40
C ALA A 299 -3.21 56.68 12.31
N ALA A 300 -3.38 56.81 13.63
CA ALA A 300 -2.96 55.81 14.60
C ALA A 300 -3.65 54.46 14.36
N SER A 301 -4.96 54.45 14.12
CA SER A 301 -5.71 53.22 13.82
C SER A 301 -5.21 52.49 12.57
N ALA A 302 -5.01 53.25 11.50
CA ALA A 302 -4.58 52.68 10.23
C ALA A 302 -3.15 52.14 10.36
N LEU A 303 -2.32 52.81 11.17
CA LEU A 303 -0.98 52.33 11.48
C LEU A 303 -1.00 51.04 12.31
N THR A 304 -1.86 50.91 13.32
CA THR A 304 -1.98 49.67 14.10
C THR A 304 -2.44 48.50 13.23
N ILE A 305 -3.44 48.73 12.37
CA ILE A 305 -3.92 47.71 11.44
C ILE A 305 -2.83 47.36 10.41
N ALA A 306 -2.16 48.35 9.83
CA ALA A 306 -1.10 48.12 8.85
C ALA A 306 0.09 47.37 9.44
N VAL A 307 0.50 47.67 10.68
CA VAL A 307 1.58 46.96 11.38
C VAL A 307 1.16 45.53 11.72
N ALA A 308 -0.07 45.32 12.20
CA ALA A 308 -0.59 43.98 12.46
C ALA A 308 -0.67 43.12 11.19
N ALA A 309 -1.13 43.69 10.07
CA ALA A 309 -1.15 43.00 8.78
C ALA A 309 0.27 42.72 8.24
N SER A 310 1.19 43.68 8.40
CA SER A 310 2.60 43.51 7.97
C SER A 310 3.33 42.43 8.76
N ALA A 311 2.87 42.09 9.97
CA ALA A 311 3.44 40.98 10.76
C ALA A 311 3.34 39.63 10.04
N MET A 312 2.39 39.45 9.11
CA MET A 312 2.29 38.22 8.32
C MET A 312 3.44 38.08 7.31
N ALA A 313 4.20 39.14 7.02
CA ALA A 313 5.40 39.01 6.18
C ALA A 313 6.48 38.09 6.78
N PHE A 314 6.42 37.83 8.09
CA PHE A 314 7.34 36.94 8.81
C PHE A 314 6.93 35.46 8.78
N THR A 315 5.83 35.10 8.11
CA THR A 315 5.39 33.70 7.98
C THR A 315 6.01 33.02 6.76
N GLU A 316 6.08 31.69 6.78
CA GLU A 316 6.51 30.91 5.61
C GLU A 316 5.35 30.44 4.73
N LEU A 317 4.13 30.30 5.28
CA LEU A 317 2.96 29.92 4.50
C LEU A 317 2.63 31.00 3.46
N GLY A 318 2.55 30.57 2.20
CA GLY A 318 2.36 31.47 1.06
C GLY A 318 1.11 32.33 1.20
N MET A 319 0.02 31.77 1.73
CA MET A 319 -1.23 32.51 1.91
C MET A 319 -1.11 33.71 2.87
N PHE A 320 -0.38 33.55 3.98
CA PHE A 320 -0.27 34.58 5.03
C PHE A 320 0.75 35.63 4.60
N LYS A 321 1.90 35.16 4.09
CA LYS A 321 2.97 35.99 3.57
C LYS A 321 2.50 36.88 2.41
N ALA A 322 1.67 36.34 1.52
CA ALA A 322 1.09 37.09 0.40
C ALA A 322 -0.05 38.02 0.82
N ALA A 323 -0.83 37.72 1.87
CA ALA A 323 -1.97 38.55 2.27
C ALA A 323 -1.57 39.80 3.07
N GLY A 324 -0.57 39.70 3.96
CA GLY A 324 -0.23 40.75 4.91
C GLY A 324 0.11 42.12 4.29
N PRO A 325 1.18 42.22 3.47
CA PRO A 325 1.61 43.49 2.91
C PRO A 325 0.56 44.18 2.03
N PRO A 326 -0.17 43.49 1.13
CA PRO A 326 -1.28 44.09 0.41
C PRO A 326 -2.37 44.69 1.30
N ILE A 327 -2.75 44.01 2.38
CA ILE A 327 -3.74 44.51 3.34
C ILE A 327 -3.21 45.79 4.02
N ALA A 328 -1.94 45.80 4.43
CA ALA A 328 -1.33 46.98 5.04
C ALA A 328 -1.36 48.19 4.10
N ILE A 329 -1.01 48.00 2.82
CA ILE A 329 -1.06 49.06 1.80
C ILE A 329 -2.49 49.53 1.55
N ALA A 330 -3.44 48.59 1.43
CA ALA A 330 -4.85 48.91 1.23
C ALA A 330 -5.39 49.79 2.36
N ILE A 331 -5.04 49.49 3.61
CA ILE A 331 -5.46 50.29 4.78
C ILE A 331 -4.85 51.69 4.77
N VAL A 332 -3.59 51.83 4.37
CA VAL A 332 -2.94 53.15 4.20
C VAL A 332 -3.64 53.96 3.09
N LEU A 333 -4.02 53.32 1.99
CA LEU A 333 -4.78 53.96 0.90
C LEU A 333 -6.19 54.37 1.38
N ALA A 334 -6.89 53.50 2.10
CA ALA A 334 -8.19 53.84 2.69
C ALA A 334 -8.09 55.00 3.69
N LEU A 335 -7.01 55.08 4.47
CA LEU A 335 -6.76 56.24 5.32
C LEU A 335 -6.59 57.50 4.47
N ALA A 336 -5.81 57.46 3.39
CA ALA A 336 -5.61 58.63 2.52
C ALA A 336 -6.92 59.13 1.89
N VAL A 337 -7.76 58.21 1.41
CA VAL A 337 -9.11 58.51 0.90
C VAL A 337 -9.98 59.09 2.01
N SER A 338 -9.99 58.46 3.19
CA SER A 338 -10.82 58.88 4.33
C SER A 338 -10.41 60.23 4.91
N LEU A 339 -9.12 60.56 4.92
CA LEU A 339 -8.63 61.85 5.41
C LEU A 339 -8.86 63.02 4.43
N THR A 340 -9.35 62.75 3.23
CA THR A 340 -9.55 63.77 2.18
C THR A 340 -11.00 63.85 1.72
N LEU A 341 -11.57 62.74 1.25
CA LEU A 341 -12.84 62.72 0.54
C LEU A 341 -14.06 63.03 1.43
N PRO A 342 -14.26 62.41 2.62
CA PRO A 342 -15.34 62.79 3.54
C PRO A 342 -15.38 64.28 3.87
N TYR A 343 -14.21 64.90 4.10
CA TYR A 343 -14.12 66.33 4.39
C TYR A 343 -14.56 67.20 3.21
N ALA A 344 -14.21 66.80 1.98
CA ALA A 344 -14.63 67.48 0.76
C ALA A 344 -16.15 67.36 0.52
N ILE A 345 -16.72 66.17 0.73
CA ILE A 345 -18.15 65.94 0.56
C ILE A 345 -18.96 66.70 1.63
N LEU A 346 -18.53 66.65 2.90
CA LEU A 346 -19.20 67.33 4.00
C LEU A 346 -19.15 68.87 3.88
N SER A 347 -18.11 69.45 3.28
CA SER A 347 -18.08 70.91 3.08
C SER A 347 -19.14 71.39 2.08
N ILE A 348 -19.43 70.58 1.06
CA ILE A 348 -20.48 70.85 0.06
C ILE A 348 -21.87 70.57 0.66
N LEU A 349 -22.06 69.40 1.29
CA LEU A 349 -23.37 69.03 1.84
C LEU A 349 -23.77 69.87 3.06
N GLY A 350 -22.79 70.22 3.90
CA GLY A 350 -22.99 71.04 5.09
C GLY A 350 -23.39 72.48 4.75
N THR A 351 -22.81 73.08 3.71
CA THR A 351 -23.20 74.43 3.28
C THR A 351 -24.62 74.49 2.71
N ARG A 352 -25.15 73.36 2.22
CA ARG A 352 -26.54 73.21 1.76
C ARG A 352 -27.52 72.74 2.85
N GLY A 353 -27.05 72.50 4.07
CA GLY A 353 -27.88 72.01 5.18
C GLY A 353 -28.31 70.54 5.10
N TYR A 354 -27.82 69.77 4.12
CA TYR A 354 -28.21 68.36 3.94
C TYR A 354 -27.48 67.40 4.89
N ALA A 355 -26.46 67.87 5.61
CA ALA A 355 -25.67 67.08 6.56
C ALA A 355 -25.83 67.57 8.01
N GLU A 356 -26.97 68.12 8.40
CA GLU A 356 -27.16 68.58 9.79
C GLU A 356 -27.38 67.40 10.77
N PRO A 357 -26.78 67.46 11.98
CA PRO A 357 -26.96 66.42 12.98
C PRO A 357 -28.37 66.44 13.56
N ARG A 358 -28.91 65.25 13.85
CA ARG A 358 -30.08 65.10 14.74
C ARG A 358 -29.68 65.07 16.21
N HIS A 359 -30.64 65.38 17.09
CA HIS A 359 -30.47 65.38 18.55
C HIS A 359 -30.09 63.99 19.08
N LEU A 360 -29.03 63.90 19.89
CA LEU A 360 -28.65 62.68 20.61
C LEU A 360 -29.19 62.70 22.04
N ASN A 361 -29.56 61.51 22.55
CA ASN A 361 -29.91 61.31 23.95
C ASN A 361 -28.66 61.15 24.83
N GLU A 362 -27.88 62.22 25.02
CA GLU A 362 -26.67 62.23 25.86
C GLU A 362 -26.95 61.82 27.32
N LEU A 363 -28.16 62.11 27.81
CA LEU A 363 -28.61 61.76 29.16
C LEU A 363 -28.66 60.24 29.41
N ARG A 364 -29.04 59.44 28.41
CA ARG A 364 -29.08 57.97 28.55
C ARG A 364 -27.68 57.40 28.70
N TRP A 365 -26.75 57.82 27.84
CA TRP A 365 -25.36 57.35 27.86
C TRP A 365 -24.61 57.77 29.14
N ARG A 366 -24.82 59.01 29.62
CA ARG A 366 -24.28 59.45 30.91
C ARG A 366 -24.82 58.63 32.09
N ARG A 367 -26.11 58.24 32.07
CA ARG A 367 -26.70 57.36 33.10
C ARG A 367 -26.11 55.95 33.07
N THR A 368 -25.92 55.38 31.88
CA THR A 368 -25.30 54.06 31.71
C THR A 368 -23.86 54.07 32.21
N GLY A 369 -23.05 55.05 31.81
CA GLY A 369 -21.68 55.22 32.30
C GLY A 369 -21.62 55.37 33.83
N ALA A 370 -22.54 56.13 34.43
CA ALA A 370 -22.60 56.28 35.89
C ALA A 370 -22.94 54.98 36.63
N ARG A 371 -23.78 54.11 36.06
CA ARG A 371 -24.07 52.79 36.65
C ARG A 371 -22.86 51.86 36.56
N ILE A 372 -22.16 51.87 35.43
CA ILE A 372 -20.97 51.05 35.20
C ILE A 372 -19.89 51.40 36.22
N ILE A 373 -19.58 52.69 36.37
CA ILE A 373 -18.56 53.15 37.32
C ILE A 373 -18.93 52.82 38.77
N ARG A 374 -20.22 52.94 39.14
CA ARG A 374 -20.67 52.62 40.51
C ARG A 374 -20.44 51.16 40.89
N HIS A 375 -20.53 50.24 39.93
CA HIS A 375 -20.35 48.79 40.14
C HIS A 375 -19.11 48.26 39.40
N ALA A 376 -18.08 49.10 39.24
CA ALA A 376 -16.95 48.80 38.38
C ALA A 376 -16.26 47.48 38.75
N GLY A 377 -16.07 47.18 40.04
CA GLY A 377 -15.47 45.92 40.50
C GLY A 377 -16.28 44.69 40.12
N ALA A 378 -17.57 44.67 40.45
CA ALA A 378 -18.46 43.54 40.16
C ALA A 378 -18.65 43.31 38.66
N LEU A 379 -18.83 44.38 37.88
CA LEU A 379 -19.01 44.28 36.42
C LEU A 379 -17.72 43.85 35.72
N SER A 380 -16.56 44.34 36.14
CA SER A 380 -15.27 43.91 35.57
C SER A 380 -15.03 42.42 35.84
N ALA A 381 -15.28 41.97 37.08
CA ALA A 381 -15.18 40.55 37.44
C ALA A 381 -16.15 39.69 36.63
N ALA A 382 -17.42 40.12 36.51
CA ALA A 382 -18.41 39.39 35.71
C ALA A 382 -18.02 39.30 34.22
N CYS A 383 -17.50 40.38 33.64
CA CYS A 383 -17.02 40.39 32.25
C CYS A 383 -15.82 39.45 32.08
N ILE A 384 -14.84 39.50 32.99
CA ILE A 384 -13.66 38.61 32.94
C ILE A 384 -14.08 37.14 33.09
N VAL A 385 -14.98 36.83 34.03
CA VAL A 385 -15.51 35.47 34.22
C VAL A 385 -16.22 34.99 32.95
N PHE A 386 -17.06 35.83 32.35
CA PHE A 386 -17.72 35.49 31.10
C PHE A 386 -16.73 35.24 29.96
N LEU A 387 -15.74 36.13 29.78
CA LEU A 387 -14.73 35.99 28.72
C LEU A 387 -13.84 34.76 28.94
N LEU A 388 -13.45 34.46 30.19
CA LEU A 388 -12.67 33.26 30.52
C LEU A 388 -13.49 31.98 30.36
N ALA A 389 -14.78 32.00 30.72
CA ALA A 389 -15.68 30.86 30.52
C ALA A 389 -15.96 30.59 29.05
N ALA A 390 -16.09 31.64 28.23
CA ALA A 390 -16.16 31.49 26.78
C ALA A 390 -14.83 30.97 26.22
N ALA A 391 -13.70 31.54 26.66
CA ALA A 391 -12.37 31.13 26.20
C ALA A 391 -12.00 29.69 26.61
N SER A 392 -12.51 29.17 27.73
CA SER A 392 -12.21 27.80 28.15
C SER A 392 -12.74 26.74 27.18
N VAL A 393 -13.74 27.07 26.36
CA VAL A 393 -14.25 26.20 25.28
C VAL A 393 -13.16 25.96 24.21
N VAL A 394 -12.15 26.81 24.10
CA VAL A 394 -10.99 26.55 23.21
C VAL A 394 -10.29 25.23 23.56
N ALA A 395 -10.42 24.73 24.79
CA ALA A 395 -9.89 23.41 25.16
C ALA A 395 -10.58 22.23 24.44
N THR A 396 -11.78 22.41 23.89
CA THR A 396 -12.51 21.38 23.11
C THR A 396 -12.29 21.50 21.60
N PHE A 397 -11.38 22.38 21.18
CA PHE A 397 -11.13 22.69 19.78
C PHE A 397 -10.65 21.48 18.97
N ARG A 398 -11.43 21.13 17.94
CA ARG A 398 -11.02 20.20 16.88
C ARG A 398 -10.79 20.93 15.57
N VAL A 399 -9.62 20.76 14.98
CA VAL A 399 -9.26 21.40 13.72
C VAL A 399 -9.71 20.53 12.56
N ASN A 400 -10.35 21.13 11.56
CA ASN A 400 -10.64 20.48 10.29
C ASN A 400 -9.62 20.93 9.23
N PHE A 401 -8.94 19.96 8.60
CA PHE A 401 -8.02 20.16 7.47
C PHE A 401 -8.60 19.67 6.13
N ARG A 402 -9.84 19.17 6.13
CA ARG A 402 -10.47 18.58 4.95
C ARG A 402 -11.16 19.65 4.11
N GLU A 403 -10.47 20.13 3.08
CA GLU A 403 -10.97 21.19 2.19
C GLU A 403 -12.27 20.78 1.47
N SER A 404 -12.43 19.51 1.13
CA SER A 404 -13.65 18.97 0.50
C SER A 404 -14.90 19.14 1.36
N SER A 405 -14.74 19.16 2.70
CA SER A 405 -15.84 19.36 3.65
C SER A 405 -16.23 20.83 3.85
N MET A 406 -15.47 21.77 3.28
CA MET A 406 -15.73 23.21 3.39
C MET A 406 -16.62 23.75 2.26
N LEU A 407 -16.95 22.93 1.26
CA LEU A 407 -17.87 23.27 0.19
C LEU A 407 -19.32 23.05 0.68
N LEU A 408 -20.18 24.07 0.52
CA LEU A 408 -21.58 23.98 0.96
C LEU A 408 -22.42 23.05 0.05
N ASN A 409 -22.06 22.99 -1.24
CA ASN A 409 -22.72 22.16 -2.24
C ASN A 409 -21.72 21.12 -2.77
N ASP A 410 -22.23 19.97 -3.18
CA ASP A 410 -21.40 18.96 -3.84
C ASP A 410 -20.82 19.51 -5.15
N THR A 411 -19.53 19.27 -5.36
CA THR A 411 -18.81 19.60 -6.58
C THR A 411 -18.41 18.32 -7.30
N GLU A 412 -17.87 18.47 -8.51
CA GLU A 412 -17.34 17.35 -9.27
C GLU A 412 -16.21 16.63 -8.49
N SER A 413 -15.34 17.38 -7.80
CA SER A 413 -14.26 16.78 -7.02
C SER A 413 -14.77 16.01 -5.81
N THR A 414 -15.75 16.53 -5.06
CA THR A 414 -16.31 15.84 -3.89
C THR A 414 -17.07 14.58 -4.29
N THR A 415 -17.81 14.64 -5.40
CA THR A 415 -18.50 13.49 -5.98
C THR A 415 -17.51 12.42 -6.45
N GLY A 416 -16.40 12.83 -7.09
CA GLY A 416 -15.34 11.91 -7.49
C GLY A 416 -14.70 11.18 -6.31
N TYR A 417 -14.43 11.85 -5.18
CA TYR A 417 -13.96 11.18 -3.96
C TYR A 417 -14.99 10.18 -3.42
N ALA A 418 -16.27 10.52 -3.43
CA ALA A 418 -17.34 9.62 -3.01
C ALA A 418 -17.42 8.37 -3.90
N LYS A 419 -17.27 8.53 -5.22
CA LYS A 419 -17.24 7.42 -6.19
C LYS A 419 -16.03 6.51 -6.00
N VAL A 420 -14.82 7.07 -5.80
CA VAL A 420 -13.61 6.27 -5.52
C VAL A 420 -13.81 5.43 -4.27
N ARG A 421 -14.33 6.03 -3.19
CA ARG A 421 -14.62 5.30 -1.96
C ARG A 421 -15.67 4.21 -2.14
N ALA A 422 -16.70 4.47 -2.95
CA ALA A 422 -17.76 3.50 -3.20
C ALA A 422 -17.24 2.24 -3.91
N HIS A 423 -16.33 2.38 -4.88
CA HIS A 423 -15.84 1.26 -5.70
C HIS A 423 -14.58 0.58 -5.17
N TRP A 424 -13.67 1.30 -4.49
CA TRP A 424 -12.44 0.74 -3.90
C TRP A 424 -12.54 0.46 -2.39
N GLY A 425 -13.55 0.98 -1.69
CA GLY A 425 -13.66 0.93 -0.23
C GLY A 425 -12.75 1.92 0.50
N VAL A 426 -11.71 2.44 -0.17
CA VAL A 426 -10.69 3.36 0.36
C VAL A 426 -10.48 4.53 -0.61
N ASN A 427 -9.81 5.59 -0.17
CA ASN A 427 -9.51 6.73 -1.03
C ASN A 427 -8.21 6.50 -1.82
N ASP A 428 -8.30 5.79 -2.95
CA ASP A 428 -7.17 5.50 -3.86
C ASP A 428 -6.87 6.66 -4.84
N ALA A 429 -7.59 7.78 -4.75
CA ALA A 429 -7.41 8.92 -5.65
C ALA A 429 -6.24 9.85 -5.27
N ALA A 430 -5.71 9.71 -4.05
CA ALA A 430 -4.60 10.51 -3.55
C ALA A 430 -3.67 9.66 -2.68
N PRO A 431 -2.90 8.72 -3.28
CA PRO A 431 -2.01 7.87 -2.52
C PRO A 431 -0.89 8.67 -1.87
N GLU A 432 -0.44 8.17 -0.73
CA GLU A 432 0.78 8.62 -0.08
C GLU A 432 1.96 7.84 -0.65
N TYR A 433 3.12 8.47 -0.77
CA TYR A 433 4.34 7.87 -1.30
C TYR A 433 5.37 7.78 -0.19
N LEU A 434 5.90 6.58 0.04
CA LEU A 434 7.16 6.41 0.74
C LEU A 434 8.28 6.26 -0.29
N VAL A 435 9.19 7.23 -0.30
CA VAL A 435 10.36 7.25 -1.17
C VAL A 435 11.54 6.62 -0.43
N VAL A 436 12.12 5.60 -1.03
CA VAL A 436 13.30 4.88 -0.53
C VAL A 436 14.47 5.22 -1.43
N THR A 437 15.55 5.73 -0.87
CA THR A 437 16.76 6.10 -1.63
C THR A 437 17.96 5.33 -1.12
N SER A 438 18.63 4.60 -2.02
CA SER A 438 19.84 3.83 -1.74
C SER A 438 21.04 4.32 -2.57
N ALA A 439 22.25 4.00 -2.11
CA ALA A 439 23.47 4.26 -2.88
C ALA A 439 23.64 3.29 -4.06
N THR A 440 23.07 2.09 -3.94
CA THR A 440 23.15 0.97 -4.88
C THR A 440 21.83 0.74 -5.61
N ASP A 441 21.89 0.06 -6.75
CA ASP A 441 20.69 -0.35 -7.51
C ASP A 441 19.94 -1.43 -6.72
N MET A 442 18.67 -1.15 -6.38
CA MET A 442 17.81 -2.01 -5.56
C MET A 442 17.09 -3.10 -6.35
N ARG A 443 17.31 -3.21 -7.67
CA ARG A 443 16.72 -4.25 -8.53
C ARG A 443 17.45 -5.59 -8.39
N ASN A 444 17.61 -6.04 -7.16
CA ASN A 444 18.24 -7.30 -6.79
C ASN A 444 17.41 -7.99 -5.69
N THR A 445 17.55 -9.31 -5.55
CA THR A 445 16.68 -10.09 -4.66
C THR A 445 16.81 -9.69 -3.19
N ASP A 446 18.01 -9.29 -2.73
CA ASP A 446 18.25 -8.91 -1.33
C ASP A 446 17.55 -7.59 -0.97
N ASP A 447 17.70 -6.57 -1.82
CA ASP A 447 17.03 -5.28 -1.63
C ASP A 447 15.53 -5.38 -1.83
N LEU A 448 15.04 -6.21 -2.76
CA LEU A 448 13.61 -6.49 -2.88
C LEU A 448 13.05 -7.19 -1.64
N ALA A 449 13.79 -8.11 -1.02
CA ALA A 449 13.41 -8.72 0.26
C ALA A 449 13.36 -7.69 1.38
N ALA A 450 14.31 -6.75 1.42
CA ALA A 450 14.30 -5.64 2.36
C ALA A 450 13.09 -4.71 2.14
N LEU A 451 12.76 -4.38 0.89
CA LEU A 451 11.58 -3.59 0.53
C LEU A 451 10.28 -4.30 0.93
N GLU A 452 10.19 -5.62 0.78
CA GLU A 452 9.04 -6.42 1.23
C GLU A 452 8.89 -6.40 2.76
N HIS A 453 10.02 -6.50 3.49
CA HIS A 453 10.02 -6.40 4.94
C HIS A 453 9.53 -5.01 5.41
N ILE A 454 10.01 -3.94 4.76
CA ILE A 454 9.57 -2.57 5.01
C ILE A 454 8.08 -2.40 4.69
N ALA A 455 7.61 -2.88 3.52
CA ALA A 455 6.21 -2.82 3.14
C ALA A 455 5.30 -3.59 4.12
N THR A 456 5.78 -4.72 4.66
CA THR A 456 5.09 -5.47 5.71
C THR A 456 4.95 -4.63 6.97
N ALA A 457 6.05 -4.06 7.47
CA ALA A 457 6.03 -3.25 8.68
C ALA A 457 5.09 -2.04 8.54
N ILE A 458 5.14 -1.35 7.39
CA ILE A 458 4.24 -0.23 7.12
C ILE A 458 2.78 -0.70 7.07
N SER A 459 2.49 -1.82 6.39
CA SER A 459 1.11 -2.34 6.31
C SER A 459 0.49 -2.72 7.67
N THR A 460 1.30 -2.82 8.74
CA THR A 460 0.81 -3.07 10.11
C THR A 460 0.54 -1.79 10.92
N LEU A 461 0.88 -0.61 10.39
CA LEU A 461 0.57 0.66 11.04
C LEU A 461 -0.95 0.91 11.03
N PRO A 462 -1.48 1.61 12.06
CA PRO A 462 -2.91 1.94 12.11
C PRO A 462 -3.32 2.81 10.93
N ASP A 463 -4.57 2.64 10.49
CA ASP A 463 -5.21 3.41 9.42
C ASP A 463 -4.61 3.22 8.01
N ILE A 464 -3.69 2.26 7.81
CA ILE A 464 -3.18 1.87 6.49
C ILE A 464 -3.98 0.67 5.96
N ALA A 465 -4.59 0.83 4.79
CA ALA A 465 -5.35 -0.25 4.15
C ALA A 465 -4.42 -1.26 3.48
N TYR A 466 -3.45 -0.78 2.70
CA TYR A 466 -2.43 -1.60 2.06
C TYR A 466 -1.26 -0.74 1.55
N VAL A 467 -0.15 -1.41 1.23
CA VAL A 467 1.03 -0.80 0.62
C VAL A 467 1.25 -1.45 -0.74
N ARG A 468 1.19 -0.64 -1.80
CA ARG A 468 1.57 -1.02 -3.16
C ARG A 468 3.06 -0.77 -3.36
N SER A 469 3.79 -1.82 -3.71
CA SER A 469 5.22 -1.79 -3.99
C SER A 469 5.52 -2.78 -5.13
N ILE A 470 6.76 -2.84 -5.58
CA ILE A 470 7.17 -3.82 -6.60
C ILE A 470 6.98 -5.26 -6.11
N THR A 471 7.09 -5.49 -4.80
CA THR A 471 6.87 -6.79 -4.15
C THR A 471 5.40 -7.05 -3.83
N ARG A 472 4.56 -6.00 -3.89
CA ARG A 472 3.12 -6.03 -3.62
C ARG A 472 2.33 -5.20 -4.66
N PRO A 473 2.26 -5.60 -5.94
CA PRO A 473 1.65 -4.77 -6.98
C PRO A 473 0.16 -4.48 -6.73
N ALA A 474 -0.57 -5.47 -6.22
CA ALA A 474 -1.98 -5.37 -5.84
C ALA A 474 -2.19 -5.06 -4.35
N GLY A 475 -1.16 -4.57 -3.64
CA GLY A 475 -1.20 -4.34 -2.19
C GLY A 475 -1.03 -5.60 -1.32
N LYS A 476 -0.86 -6.77 -1.94
CA LYS A 476 -0.62 -8.06 -1.27
C LYS A 476 0.70 -8.68 -1.76
N PRO A 477 1.43 -9.42 -0.91
CA PRO A 477 2.62 -10.16 -1.33
C PRO A 477 2.31 -11.11 -2.49
N LEU A 478 3.22 -11.17 -3.46
CA LEU A 478 3.14 -12.17 -4.52
C LEU A 478 3.50 -13.53 -3.94
N THR A 479 2.56 -14.47 -3.96
CA THR A 479 2.74 -15.82 -3.42
C THR A 479 3.93 -16.54 -4.04
N GLU A 480 4.15 -16.31 -5.32
CA GLU A 480 5.21 -16.89 -6.14
C GLU A 480 6.60 -16.43 -5.69
N THR A 481 6.68 -15.27 -5.05
CA THR A 481 7.93 -14.71 -4.52
C THR A 481 8.23 -15.15 -3.10
N THR A 482 7.35 -15.94 -2.46
CA THR A 482 7.62 -16.44 -1.11
C THR A 482 8.61 -17.60 -1.16
N THR A 483 9.49 -17.68 -0.15
CA THR A 483 10.45 -18.78 -0.04
C THR A 483 9.75 -20.13 0.09
N GLY A 484 8.62 -20.15 0.80
CA GLY A 484 7.76 -21.34 0.92
C GLY A 484 7.21 -21.82 -0.42
N TYR A 485 6.71 -20.92 -1.27
CA TYR A 485 6.23 -21.30 -2.60
C TYR A 485 7.35 -21.94 -3.44
N GLN A 486 8.54 -21.35 -3.44
CA GLN A 486 9.68 -21.86 -4.18
C GLN A 486 10.13 -23.24 -3.67
N ALA A 487 10.15 -23.44 -2.35
CA ALA A 487 10.39 -24.76 -1.76
C ALA A 487 9.32 -25.78 -2.21
N GLY A 488 8.04 -25.39 -2.21
CA GLY A 488 6.95 -26.25 -2.68
C GLY A 488 7.02 -26.60 -4.18
N VAL A 489 7.49 -25.68 -5.04
CA VAL A 489 7.73 -25.98 -6.47
C VAL A 489 8.82 -27.05 -6.63
N ILE A 490 9.90 -26.93 -5.87
CA ILE A 490 10.99 -27.93 -5.89
C ILE A 490 10.49 -29.26 -5.31
N GLY A 491 9.75 -29.22 -4.20
CA GLY A 491 9.14 -30.38 -3.57
C GLY A 491 8.27 -31.18 -4.55
N LYS A 492 7.35 -30.51 -5.25
CA LYS A 492 6.51 -31.13 -6.30
C LYS A 492 7.32 -31.72 -7.44
N ARG A 493 8.37 -31.04 -7.92
CA ARG A 493 9.23 -31.59 -9.00
C ARG A 493 10.01 -32.82 -8.55
N LEU A 494 10.48 -32.86 -7.30
CA LEU A 494 11.13 -34.03 -6.72
C LEU A 494 10.14 -35.17 -6.50
N GLU A 495 8.91 -34.86 -6.09
CA GLU A 495 7.81 -35.82 -5.97
C GLU A 495 7.46 -36.44 -7.33
N GLU A 496 7.34 -35.63 -8.39
CA GLU A 496 7.14 -36.13 -9.76
C GLU A 496 8.29 -37.04 -10.21
N ALA A 497 9.53 -36.69 -9.89
CA ALA A 497 10.70 -37.52 -10.19
C ALA A 497 10.68 -38.85 -9.40
N GLN A 498 10.33 -38.78 -8.11
CA GLN A 498 10.16 -39.94 -7.24
C GLN A 498 9.07 -40.86 -7.78
N GLN A 499 7.92 -40.33 -8.19
CA GLN A 499 6.82 -41.12 -8.76
C GLN A 499 7.25 -41.85 -10.04
N ARG A 500 8.02 -41.20 -10.92
CA ARG A 500 8.56 -41.85 -12.14
C ARG A 500 9.53 -42.99 -11.81
N ILE A 501 10.38 -42.80 -10.80
CA ILE A 501 11.31 -43.85 -10.33
C ILE A 501 10.52 -45.01 -9.71
N ALA A 502 9.52 -44.73 -8.87
CA ALA A 502 8.63 -45.72 -8.27
C ALA A 502 7.87 -46.53 -9.33
N GLN A 503 7.40 -45.89 -10.40
CA GLN A 503 6.75 -46.56 -11.54
C GLN A 503 7.69 -47.50 -12.30
N SER A 504 9.00 -47.20 -12.35
CA SER A 504 10.00 -47.99 -13.08
C SER A 504 10.60 -49.14 -12.25
N ARG A 505 10.44 -49.11 -10.92
CA ARG A 505 10.96 -50.13 -9.99
C ARG A 505 10.47 -51.56 -10.25
N PRO A 506 9.17 -51.80 -10.56
CA PRO A 506 8.68 -53.14 -10.85
C PRO A 506 9.40 -53.79 -12.04
N ASP A 507 9.90 -53.00 -12.99
CA ASP A 507 10.64 -53.51 -14.14
C ASP A 507 12.04 -53.98 -13.76
N LEU A 508 12.71 -53.25 -12.86
CA LEU A 508 13.97 -53.68 -12.25
C LEU A 508 13.79 -54.94 -11.40
N GLY A 509 12.68 -55.05 -10.67
CA GLY A 509 12.34 -56.26 -9.92
C GLY A 509 12.08 -57.48 -10.83
N ARG A 510 11.42 -57.25 -11.98
CA ARG A 510 11.24 -58.28 -13.02
C ARG A 510 12.57 -58.70 -13.65
N LEU A 511 13.47 -57.75 -13.91
CA LEU A 511 14.82 -58.05 -14.41
C LEU A 511 15.65 -58.85 -13.39
N ALA A 512 15.64 -58.45 -12.12
CA ALA A 512 16.36 -59.12 -11.04
C ALA A 512 15.86 -60.56 -10.80
N SER A 513 14.55 -60.77 -10.85
CA SER A 513 13.94 -62.11 -10.70
C SER A 513 14.19 -63.00 -11.92
N GLY A 514 14.14 -62.46 -13.13
CA GLY A 514 14.53 -63.19 -14.35
C GLY A 514 16.00 -63.61 -14.35
N LEU A 515 16.90 -62.73 -13.89
CA LEU A 515 18.33 -63.06 -13.73
C LEU A 515 18.56 -64.12 -12.64
N ALA A 516 17.78 -64.11 -11.55
CA ALA A 516 17.86 -65.13 -10.52
C ALA A 516 17.46 -66.52 -11.02
N GLN A 517 16.42 -66.61 -11.88
CA GLN A 517 16.03 -67.86 -12.53
C GLN A 517 17.10 -68.36 -13.51
N LEU A 518 17.69 -67.46 -14.31
CA LEU A 518 18.77 -67.77 -15.24
C LEU A 518 20.03 -68.26 -14.49
N GLN A 519 20.39 -67.61 -13.38
CA GLN A 519 21.50 -68.03 -12.54
C GLN A 519 21.25 -69.40 -11.92
N GLY A 520 20.07 -69.65 -11.35
CA GLY A 520 19.72 -70.96 -10.80
C GLY A 520 19.81 -72.09 -11.83
N GLY A 521 19.39 -71.82 -13.07
CA GLY A 521 19.57 -72.75 -14.20
C GLY A 521 21.04 -72.96 -14.57
N ALA A 522 21.84 -71.89 -14.63
CA ALA A 522 23.27 -71.93 -14.95
C ALA A 522 24.10 -72.64 -13.87
N ASP A 523 23.77 -72.45 -12.58
CA ASP A 523 24.43 -73.10 -11.45
C ASP A 523 24.12 -74.61 -11.43
N THR A 524 22.89 -74.99 -11.75
CA THR A 524 22.49 -76.39 -11.92
C THR A 524 23.24 -77.05 -13.09
N ALA A 525 23.44 -76.33 -14.19
CA ALA A 525 24.22 -76.79 -15.33
C ALA A 525 25.72 -76.92 -14.98
N ALA A 526 26.29 -75.95 -14.25
CA ALA A 526 27.67 -75.97 -13.79
C ALA A 526 27.93 -77.09 -12.77
N ALA A 527 26.98 -77.39 -11.88
CA ALA A 527 27.09 -78.47 -10.90
C ALA A 527 27.06 -79.87 -11.53
N ASN A 528 26.35 -80.04 -12.65
CA ASN A 528 26.24 -81.32 -13.36
C ASN A 528 27.36 -81.54 -14.39
N ALA A 529 28.05 -80.49 -14.85
CA ALA A 529 29.12 -80.59 -15.85
C ALA A 529 30.33 -81.47 -15.43
N PRO A 530 30.84 -81.44 -14.18
CA PRO A 530 31.92 -82.31 -13.74
C PRO A 530 31.53 -83.79 -13.74
N ARG A 531 30.25 -84.10 -13.43
CA ARG A 531 29.70 -85.46 -13.49
C ARG A 531 29.64 -85.97 -14.92
N LEU A 532 29.30 -85.09 -15.87
CA LEU A 532 29.32 -85.40 -17.30
C LEU A 532 30.75 -85.75 -17.77
N VAL A 533 31.74 -84.91 -17.43
CA VAL A 533 33.17 -85.11 -17.80
C VAL A 533 33.77 -86.34 -17.12
N ALA A 534 33.41 -86.60 -15.86
CA ALA A 534 33.84 -87.80 -15.14
C ALA A 534 33.27 -89.08 -15.78
N GLY A 535 32.00 -89.07 -16.17
CA GLY A 535 31.38 -90.16 -16.93
C GLY A 535 32.08 -90.42 -18.26
N THR A 536 32.44 -89.37 -19.02
CA THR A 536 33.15 -89.53 -20.29
C THR A 536 34.56 -90.11 -20.10
N ARG A 537 35.29 -89.71 -19.05
CA ARG A 537 36.61 -90.28 -18.71
C ARG A 537 36.52 -91.76 -18.32
N GLN A 538 35.50 -92.13 -17.56
CA GLN A 538 35.31 -93.51 -17.11
C GLN A 538 35.03 -94.47 -18.27
N VAL A 539 34.28 -94.02 -19.27
CA VAL A 539 33.97 -94.79 -20.50
C VAL A 539 35.21 -94.95 -21.39
N VAL A 540 36.06 -93.93 -21.50
CA VAL A 540 37.30 -94.00 -22.29
C VAL A 540 38.33 -94.93 -21.64
N GLU A 541 38.41 -94.97 -20.31
CA GLU A 541 39.38 -95.82 -19.61
C GLU A 541 39.00 -97.30 -19.61
N LEU A 542 37.69 -97.60 -19.57
CA LEU A 542 37.16 -98.96 -19.77
C LEU A 542 37.47 -99.47 -21.19
N ALA A 543 37.39 -98.60 -22.20
CA ALA A 543 37.70 -98.94 -23.59
C ALA A 543 39.19 -99.26 -23.80
N ARG A 544 40.09 -98.62 -23.04
CA ARG A 544 41.53 -98.91 -23.11
C ARG A 544 41.90 -100.27 -22.49
N THR A 545 41.23 -100.69 -21.42
CA THR A 545 41.51 -101.97 -20.73
C THR A 545 41.02 -103.19 -21.53
N ILE A 546 39.92 -103.05 -22.28
CA ILE A 546 39.35 -104.09 -23.14
C ILE A 546 40.25 -104.38 -24.36
N ILE A 547 40.96 -103.37 -24.89
CA ILE A 547 41.89 -103.54 -26.01
C ILE A 547 43.15 -104.33 -25.58
N SER A 548 43.63 -104.16 -24.34
CA SER A 548 44.80 -104.90 -23.81
C SER A 548 44.51 -106.34 -23.36
N SER A 549 43.26 -106.67 -23.03
CA SER A 549 42.85 -108.04 -22.66
C SER A 549 42.52 -108.93 -23.86
N TYR A 550 42.27 -108.34 -25.04
CA TYR A 550 42.05 -109.05 -26.30
C TYR A 550 43.34 -109.69 -26.86
N GLU A 551 44.51 -109.11 -26.56
CA GLU A 551 45.82 -109.59 -27.04
C GLU A 551 46.40 -110.74 -26.19
N SER A 552 45.97 -110.85 -24.93
CA SER A 552 46.41 -111.88 -23.96
C SER A 552 45.48 -113.08 -23.86
N ALA A 553 44.26 -113.01 -24.42
CA ALA A 553 43.31 -114.12 -24.52
C ALA A 553 43.54 -115.04 -25.74
N GLY A 554 44.38 -114.63 -26.71
CA GLY A 554 44.63 -115.36 -27.96
C GLY A 554 45.64 -116.51 -27.89
N GLN A 555 46.53 -116.55 -26.89
CA GLN A 555 47.57 -117.58 -26.76
C GLN A 555 47.25 -118.70 -25.76
N ALA A 556 46.15 -118.57 -24.99
CA ALA A 556 45.73 -119.57 -24.01
C ALA A 556 44.56 -120.47 -24.48
N LEU A 557 43.94 -120.15 -25.64
CA LEU A 557 42.72 -120.81 -26.12
C LEU A 557 42.94 -121.70 -27.36
N SER A 558 44.17 -122.10 -27.69
CA SER A 558 44.49 -122.99 -28.81
C SER A 558 44.85 -124.43 -28.41
N THR A 559 44.75 -124.81 -27.13
CA THR A 559 45.25 -126.12 -26.65
C THR A 559 44.21 -127.00 -25.94
N ALA A 560 42.95 -126.61 -25.80
CA ALA A 560 42.03 -127.35 -24.91
C ALA A 560 40.70 -127.87 -25.50
N THR A 561 40.19 -127.43 -26.65
CA THR A 561 38.86 -127.94 -27.08
C THR A 561 38.60 -127.83 -28.58
N ASN A 562 38.72 -128.98 -29.26
CA ASN A 562 38.14 -129.21 -30.59
C ASN A 562 36.61 -129.32 -30.46
N SER A 563 35.89 -128.22 -30.68
CA SER A 563 34.61 -128.14 -31.40
C SER A 563 34.08 -126.70 -31.34
N THR A 564 33.63 -126.21 -32.50
CA THR A 564 33.19 -124.85 -32.81
C THR A 564 31.86 -124.50 -32.14
N ALA A 565 31.82 -123.45 -31.32
CA ALA A 565 30.58 -122.76 -30.96
C ALA A 565 30.40 -121.53 -31.86
N ASP A 566 29.32 -121.50 -32.63
CA ASP A 566 29.03 -120.50 -33.65
C ASP A 566 28.40 -119.25 -33.02
N ILE A 567 29.14 -118.13 -33.01
CA ILE A 567 28.77 -116.85 -32.37
C ILE A 567 27.49 -116.18 -32.95
N PRO A 568 27.10 -116.35 -34.24
CA PRO A 568 25.82 -115.88 -34.74
C PRO A 568 24.61 -116.53 -34.04
N GLN A 569 24.73 -117.78 -33.60
CA GLN A 569 23.66 -118.52 -32.93
C GLN A 569 23.39 -117.96 -31.52
N THR A 570 24.46 -117.62 -30.79
CA THR A 570 24.38 -117.05 -29.43
C THR A 570 23.77 -115.64 -29.41
N LEU A 571 23.96 -114.87 -30.48
CA LEU A 571 23.33 -113.55 -30.64
C LEU A 571 21.83 -113.65 -30.99
N ALA A 572 21.40 -114.70 -31.69
CA ALA A 572 19.99 -114.94 -31.97
C ALA A 572 19.22 -115.30 -30.68
N ASP A 573 19.81 -116.13 -29.81
CA ASP A 573 19.19 -116.55 -28.54
C ASP A 573 19.06 -115.40 -27.52
N LEU A 574 20.04 -114.49 -27.46
CA LEU A 574 19.99 -113.30 -26.60
C LEU A 574 18.94 -112.27 -27.07
N THR A 575 18.71 -112.17 -28.38
CA THR A 575 17.68 -111.29 -28.93
C THR A 575 16.27 -111.80 -28.57
N GLY A 576 16.08 -113.13 -28.60
CA GLY A 576 14.83 -113.77 -28.18
C GLY A 576 14.51 -113.58 -26.69
N LEU A 577 15.52 -113.57 -25.82
CA LEU A 577 15.36 -113.32 -24.38
C LEU A 577 14.96 -111.87 -24.05
N VAL A 578 15.48 -110.89 -24.79
CA VAL A 578 15.13 -109.47 -24.62
C VAL A 578 13.71 -109.16 -25.09
N ASP A 579 13.22 -109.81 -26.15
CA ASP A 579 11.83 -109.67 -26.63
C ASP A 579 10.78 -110.27 -25.67
N VAL A 580 11.16 -111.23 -24.83
CA VAL A 580 10.31 -111.75 -23.75
C VAL A 580 10.29 -110.79 -22.56
N LEU A 581 11.41 -110.13 -22.27
CA LEU A 581 11.51 -109.11 -21.22
C LEU A 581 10.68 -107.85 -21.56
N ASP A 582 10.67 -107.41 -22.82
CA ASP A 582 9.88 -106.27 -23.31
C ASP A 582 8.36 -106.52 -23.17
N ARG A 583 7.91 -107.70 -23.58
CA ARG A 583 6.50 -108.12 -23.40
C ARG A 583 6.08 -108.18 -21.93
N SER A 584 7.00 -108.54 -21.03
CA SER A 584 6.75 -108.61 -19.59
C SER A 584 6.67 -107.22 -18.92
N LEU A 585 7.51 -106.26 -19.35
CA LEU A 585 7.53 -104.88 -18.86
C LEU A 585 6.39 -104.00 -19.43
N GLN A 586 5.83 -104.36 -20.58
CA GLN A 586 4.63 -103.70 -21.14
C GLN A 586 3.34 -104.10 -20.39
N ALA A 587 3.25 -105.34 -19.89
CA ALA A 587 2.12 -105.81 -19.08
C ALA A 587 1.99 -105.11 -17.69
N LEU A 588 3.08 -104.54 -17.18
CA LEU A 588 3.17 -103.92 -15.84
C LEU A 588 2.69 -102.46 -15.72
N SER A 589 2.22 -101.79 -16.79
CA SER A 589 1.72 -100.40 -16.71
C SER A 589 0.21 -100.22 -16.79
N ALA A 590 -0.57 -101.30 -16.77
CA ALA A 590 -2.00 -101.18 -16.98
C ALA A 590 -2.84 -101.04 -15.70
N ASN A 591 -2.30 -101.27 -14.49
CA ASN A 591 -2.98 -100.97 -13.22
C ASN A 591 -1.98 -100.91 -12.06
N ALA A 592 -2.25 -100.02 -11.09
CA ALA A 592 -1.42 -99.74 -9.92
C ALA A 592 -1.03 -101.02 -9.15
N PHE A 593 0.22 -101.10 -8.69
CA PHE A 593 0.60 -102.02 -7.61
C PHE A 593 0.01 -101.45 -6.30
N THR A 594 -1.30 -101.62 -6.16
CA THR A 594 -2.02 -101.57 -4.89
C THR A 594 -1.52 -102.72 -4.01
N ALA A 595 -1.69 -102.58 -2.69
CA ALA A 595 -1.27 -103.53 -1.65
C ALA A 595 -1.65 -105.01 -1.86
N ASP A 596 -2.45 -105.34 -2.87
CA ASP A 596 -2.87 -106.68 -3.24
C ASP A 596 -1.74 -107.55 -3.82
N ALA A 597 -0.79 -106.98 -4.56
CA ALA A 597 0.27 -107.79 -5.20
C ALA A 597 1.45 -108.14 -4.26
N VAL A 598 1.64 -107.40 -3.16
CA VAL A 598 2.47 -107.82 -2.01
C VAL A 598 1.75 -108.93 -1.23
N ASN A 599 0.41 -108.87 -1.10
CA ASN A 599 -0.39 -109.96 -0.52
C ASN A 599 -0.38 -111.23 -1.39
N THR A 600 -0.37 -111.11 -2.73
CA THR A 600 -0.28 -112.27 -3.62
C THR A 600 1.10 -112.93 -3.56
N LEU A 601 2.19 -112.16 -3.56
CA LEU A 601 3.56 -112.67 -3.33
C LEU A 601 3.72 -113.29 -1.94
N GLY A 602 3.13 -112.69 -0.91
CA GLY A 602 3.07 -113.24 0.45
C GLY A 602 2.28 -114.56 0.54
N SER A 603 1.23 -114.73 -0.26
CA SER A 603 0.41 -115.96 -0.28
C SER A 603 1.11 -117.16 -0.96
N VAL A 604 2.08 -116.91 -1.85
CA VAL A 604 2.83 -117.95 -2.57
C VAL A 604 4.16 -118.28 -1.89
N LEU A 605 4.91 -117.27 -1.43
CA LEU A 605 6.22 -117.46 -0.79
C LEU A 605 6.12 -117.61 0.74
N GLY A 606 5.07 -117.10 1.37
CA GLY A 606 4.85 -117.19 2.82
C GLY A 606 4.88 -118.63 3.36
N PRO A 607 4.17 -119.59 2.75
CA PRO A 607 4.21 -121.00 3.16
C PRO A 607 5.58 -121.68 3.00
N ALA A 608 6.42 -121.21 2.07
CA ALA A 608 7.77 -121.74 1.87
C ALA A 608 8.77 -121.22 2.91
N LEU A 609 8.53 -120.04 3.48
CA LEU A 609 9.40 -119.34 4.45
C LEU A 609 9.09 -119.66 5.93
N THR A 610 8.15 -120.56 6.24
CA THR A 610 7.80 -120.95 7.62
C THR A 610 8.76 -122.01 8.19
N PRO A 611 9.09 -121.99 9.49
CA PRO A 611 10.04 -122.95 10.06
C PRO A 611 9.57 -124.42 10.01
N GLU A 612 8.26 -124.65 10.13
CA GLU A 612 7.66 -126.00 10.11
C GLU A 612 6.89 -126.27 8.78
N PRO A 613 6.92 -127.51 8.27
CA PRO A 613 6.28 -127.87 6.99
C PRO A 613 4.76 -127.94 7.14
N ILE A 614 4.07 -127.11 6.38
CA ILE A 614 2.59 -127.07 6.33
C ILE A 614 2.08 -127.88 5.11
N PRO A 615 0.96 -128.62 5.22
CA PRO A 615 0.46 -129.53 4.16
C PRO A 615 0.16 -128.86 2.81
N ALA A 616 -0.04 -127.54 2.81
CA ALA A 616 -0.30 -126.76 1.60
C ALA A 616 0.92 -126.60 0.68
N CYS A 617 2.15 -126.73 1.20
CA CYS A 617 3.37 -126.57 0.40
C CYS A 617 3.88 -127.89 -0.18
N THR A 618 3.55 -129.03 0.45
CA THR A 618 3.92 -130.37 -0.05
C THR A 618 3.08 -130.82 -1.24
N THR A 619 1.92 -130.21 -1.45
CA THR A 619 0.99 -130.51 -2.55
C THR A 619 1.14 -129.58 -3.75
N ASN A 620 1.91 -128.49 -3.64
CA ASN A 620 2.25 -127.59 -4.74
C ASN A 620 3.72 -127.78 -5.16
N PRO A 621 4.01 -128.34 -6.35
CA PRO A 621 5.37 -128.68 -6.78
C PRO A 621 6.30 -127.46 -6.89
N ILE A 622 5.75 -126.27 -7.08
CA ILE A 622 6.51 -125.02 -7.14
C ILE A 622 6.97 -124.60 -5.73
N CYS A 623 6.12 -124.77 -4.72
CA CYS A 623 6.43 -124.42 -3.33
C CYS A 623 7.48 -125.37 -2.73
N ALA A 624 7.35 -126.68 -3.00
CA ALA A 624 8.32 -127.67 -2.56
C ALA A 624 9.71 -127.45 -3.18
N HIS A 625 9.78 -127.07 -4.46
CA HIS A 625 11.05 -126.80 -5.13
C HIS A 625 11.72 -125.50 -4.66
N ALA A 626 10.92 -124.44 -4.43
CA ALA A 626 11.41 -123.18 -3.89
C ALA A 626 11.98 -123.33 -2.46
N ARG A 627 11.34 -124.14 -1.61
CA ARG A 627 11.83 -124.41 -0.25
C ARG A 627 13.15 -125.18 -0.24
N ALA A 628 13.31 -126.17 -1.12
CA ALA A 628 14.56 -126.92 -1.23
C ALA A 628 15.76 -126.04 -1.61
N GLN A 629 15.56 -125.08 -2.53
CA GLN A 629 16.62 -124.12 -2.90
C GLN A 629 16.85 -123.06 -1.82
N LEU A 630 15.80 -122.63 -1.11
CA LEU A 630 15.93 -121.73 0.04
C LEU A 630 16.70 -122.38 1.19
N ASP A 631 16.43 -123.63 1.55
CA ASP A 631 17.17 -124.36 2.59
C ASP A 631 18.66 -124.54 2.20
N GLU A 632 18.97 -124.75 0.91
CA GLU A 632 20.34 -124.82 0.41
C GLU A 632 21.05 -123.45 0.52
N LEU A 633 20.40 -122.35 0.14
CA LEU A 633 20.92 -120.98 0.28
C LEU A 633 21.01 -120.49 1.73
N ASP A 634 20.12 -120.92 2.62
CA ASP A 634 20.14 -120.56 4.03
C ASP A 634 21.18 -121.36 4.82
N SER A 635 21.54 -122.57 4.36
CA SER A 635 22.68 -123.34 4.88
C SER A 635 24.03 -122.69 4.59
N ILE A 636 24.14 -121.96 3.47
CA ILE A 636 25.35 -121.21 3.07
C ILE A 636 25.40 -119.84 3.78
N SER A 637 24.26 -119.22 4.06
CA SER A 637 24.16 -117.87 4.63
C SER A 637 23.90 -117.82 6.15
N ASN A 638 23.88 -118.97 6.84
CA ASN A 638 23.52 -119.09 8.26
C ASN A 638 22.19 -118.39 8.61
N GLY A 639 21.14 -118.62 7.81
CA GLY A 639 19.81 -118.07 8.11
C GLY A 639 19.62 -116.59 7.76
N ALA A 640 20.54 -115.98 7.01
CA ALA A 640 20.47 -114.54 6.67
C ALA A 640 19.51 -114.28 5.49
N THR A 641 19.48 -115.19 4.52
CA THR A 641 18.65 -115.06 3.31
C THR A 641 17.16 -115.06 3.68
N THR A 642 16.74 -116.02 4.52
CA THR A 642 15.34 -116.10 4.97
C THR A 642 14.91 -114.89 5.82
N ARG A 643 15.83 -114.27 6.58
CA ARG A 643 15.56 -113.04 7.34
C ARG A 643 15.32 -111.82 6.45
N VAL A 644 16.17 -111.60 5.43
CA VAL A 644 16.05 -110.45 4.52
C VAL A 644 14.78 -110.55 3.68
N LEU A 645 14.43 -111.75 3.20
CA LEU A 645 13.19 -111.97 2.45
C LEU A 645 11.93 -111.72 3.28
N ARG A 646 11.92 -112.09 4.58
CA ARG A 646 10.82 -111.72 5.49
C ARG A 646 10.73 -110.20 5.69
N GLN A 647 11.87 -109.53 5.75
CA GLN A 647 11.94 -108.07 5.93
C GLN A 647 11.47 -107.31 4.67
N PHE A 648 11.73 -107.86 3.49
CA PHE A 648 11.26 -107.33 2.20
C PHE A 648 9.74 -107.48 2.02
N LEU A 649 9.18 -108.64 2.37
CA LEU A 649 7.72 -108.88 2.35
C LEU A 649 6.95 -108.02 3.37
N ALA A 650 7.63 -107.49 4.39
CA ALA A 650 7.06 -106.58 5.38
C ALA A 650 7.10 -105.10 5.00
N SER A 651 7.65 -104.74 3.83
CA SER A 651 7.77 -103.35 3.37
C SER A 651 6.61 -102.93 2.45
N THR A 652 5.96 -101.80 2.74
CA THR A 652 4.69 -101.39 2.10
C THR A 652 4.80 -100.35 0.97
N ALA A 653 6.00 -100.02 0.45
CA ALA A 653 6.09 -99.14 -0.71
C ALA A 653 7.41 -99.32 -1.49
N VAL A 654 7.31 -99.41 -2.83
CA VAL A 654 8.44 -99.38 -3.78
C VAL A 654 8.44 -98.03 -4.52
N PRO A 655 9.58 -97.31 -4.64
CA PRO A 655 9.66 -96.04 -5.36
C PRO A 655 9.42 -96.19 -6.87
N GLN A 656 8.49 -95.40 -7.43
CA GLN A 656 8.15 -95.42 -8.87
C GLN A 656 9.27 -94.96 -9.82
N GLU A 657 10.36 -94.38 -9.32
CA GLU A 657 11.49 -93.94 -10.15
C GLU A 657 12.24 -95.09 -10.83
N GLY A 658 12.23 -96.30 -10.25
CA GLY A 658 12.96 -97.47 -10.79
C GLY A 658 12.32 -98.13 -12.02
N ILE A 659 10.99 -98.06 -12.15
CA ILE A 659 10.25 -98.71 -13.26
C ILE A 659 10.28 -97.83 -14.52
N GLN A 660 10.24 -96.49 -14.36
CA GLN A 660 10.38 -95.56 -15.48
C GLN A 660 11.78 -95.55 -16.07
N SER A 661 12.82 -95.68 -15.24
CA SER A 661 14.21 -95.73 -15.70
C SER A 661 14.54 -97.04 -16.43
N ALA A 662 13.93 -98.17 -16.06
CA ALA A 662 14.04 -99.43 -16.81
C ALA A 662 13.35 -99.40 -18.20
N ARG A 663 12.20 -98.71 -18.31
CA ARG A 663 11.49 -98.52 -19.60
C ARG A 663 12.25 -97.65 -20.59
N LEU A 664 12.91 -96.60 -20.11
CA LEU A 664 13.71 -95.71 -20.95
C LEU A 664 15.02 -96.37 -21.43
N ALA A 665 15.46 -97.44 -20.77
CA ALA A 665 16.69 -98.17 -21.10
C ALA A 665 16.48 -99.31 -22.12
N LEU A 666 15.30 -99.93 -22.17
CA LEU A 666 15.05 -101.14 -22.98
C LEU A 666 15.17 -100.95 -24.51
N PRO A 667 14.65 -99.86 -25.12
CA PRO A 667 14.85 -99.60 -26.55
C PRO A 667 16.33 -99.42 -26.91
N ARG A 668 17.13 -98.85 -25.99
CA ARG A 668 18.58 -98.65 -26.17
C ARG A 668 19.35 -99.97 -26.18
N VAL A 669 18.92 -100.97 -25.41
CA VAL A 669 19.50 -102.33 -25.42
C VAL A 669 19.16 -103.07 -26.72
N LYS A 670 17.94 -102.89 -27.24
CA LYS A 670 17.50 -103.46 -28.51
C LYS A 670 18.27 -102.86 -29.70
N ASP A 671 18.44 -101.54 -29.72
CA ASP A 671 19.26 -100.84 -30.72
C ASP A 671 20.75 -101.22 -30.63
N ALA A 672 21.28 -101.47 -29.43
CA ALA A 672 22.66 -101.91 -29.24
C ALA A 672 22.90 -103.33 -29.76
N LEU A 673 21.97 -104.26 -29.54
CA LEU A 673 22.00 -105.63 -30.10
C LEU A 673 21.90 -105.61 -31.64
N ALA A 674 21.01 -104.78 -32.20
CA ALA A 674 20.89 -104.60 -33.66
C ALA A 674 22.15 -103.97 -34.28
N ARG A 675 22.75 -102.98 -33.61
CA ARG A 675 24.03 -102.38 -34.04
C ARG A 675 25.17 -103.37 -33.94
N LEU A 676 25.27 -104.17 -32.88
CA LEU A 676 26.28 -105.23 -32.73
C LEU A 676 26.16 -106.31 -33.82
N GLN A 677 24.94 -106.64 -34.24
CA GLN A 677 24.69 -107.55 -35.36
C GLN A 677 25.05 -106.94 -36.72
N SER A 678 24.95 -105.61 -36.87
CA SER A 678 25.41 -104.88 -38.06
C SER A 678 26.93 -104.65 -38.08
N LEU A 679 27.53 -104.43 -36.92
CA LEU A 679 28.98 -104.27 -36.73
C LEU A 679 29.71 -105.60 -36.90
N SER A 680 29.15 -106.74 -36.48
CA SER A 680 29.74 -108.06 -36.77
C SER A 680 29.75 -108.39 -38.27
N LYS A 681 28.81 -107.84 -39.04
CA LYS A 681 28.79 -107.90 -40.51
C LYS A 681 29.77 -106.93 -41.19
N GLN A 682 30.19 -105.85 -40.53
CA GLN A 682 31.00 -104.78 -41.12
C GLN A 682 32.46 -104.73 -40.65
N LEU A 683 32.82 -105.37 -39.52
CA LEU A 683 34.17 -105.36 -38.95
C LEU A 683 35.10 -106.46 -39.48
N GLY A 684 34.86 -106.98 -40.68
CA GLY A 684 35.71 -107.99 -41.30
C GLY A 684 37.16 -107.55 -41.58
N SER A 685 37.57 -106.28 -41.41
CA SER A 685 38.92 -105.85 -41.81
C SER A 685 39.41 -104.45 -41.34
N GLN A 686 39.52 -104.10 -40.05
CA GLN A 686 40.23 -102.87 -39.63
C GLN A 686 41.05 -103.01 -38.32
N SER A 687 42.20 -102.32 -38.23
CA SER A 687 43.27 -102.56 -37.25
C SER A 687 43.27 -101.59 -36.03
N PRO A 688 43.87 -101.99 -34.87
CA PRO A 688 43.59 -101.39 -33.56
C PRO A 688 44.24 -100.03 -33.24
N ALA A 689 45.08 -99.45 -34.11
CA ALA A 689 45.86 -98.24 -33.78
C ALA A 689 45.10 -96.91 -33.99
N GLN A 690 44.13 -96.86 -34.92
CA GLN A 690 43.40 -95.62 -35.25
C GLN A 690 42.33 -95.24 -34.21
N VAL A 691 41.81 -96.21 -33.46
CA VAL A 691 40.74 -96.01 -32.47
C VAL A 691 41.22 -95.24 -31.24
N ARG A 692 42.52 -95.31 -30.89
CA ARG A 692 43.08 -94.61 -29.71
C ARG A 692 43.13 -93.09 -29.87
N LYS A 693 43.41 -92.57 -31.07
CA LYS A 693 43.62 -91.13 -31.28
C LYS A 693 42.32 -90.31 -31.18
N GLN A 694 41.19 -90.87 -31.59
CA GLN A 694 39.89 -90.19 -31.57
C GLN A 694 39.25 -90.15 -30.17
N LEU A 695 39.63 -91.06 -29.26
CA LEU A 695 39.13 -91.08 -27.89
C LEU A 695 39.74 -89.98 -27.01
N ASP A 696 40.98 -89.54 -27.30
CA ASP A 696 41.66 -88.49 -26.54
C ASP A 696 41.10 -87.08 -26.83
N GLU A 697 40.73 -86.78 -28.08
CA GLU A 697 40.14 -85.49 -28.47
C GLU A 697 38.75 -85.25 -27.83
N LEU A 698 37.96 -86.33 -27.64
CA LEU A 698 36.61 -86.26 -27.07
C LEU A 698 36.62 -85.89 -25.57
N VAL A 699 37.61 -86.37 -24.81
CA VAL A 699 37.78 -86.05 -23.38
C VAL A 699 38.18 -84.59 -23.20
N GLN A 700 38.98 -84.05 -24.11
CA GLN A 700 39.45 -82.67 -24.06
C GLN A 700 38.33 -81.66 -24.36
N GLY A 701 37.50 -81.92 -25.38
CA GLY A 701 36.34 -81.07 -25.70
C GLY A 701 35.26 -81.00 -24.61
N ALA A 702 35.00 -82.12 -23.92
CA ALA A 702 34.06 -82.16 -22.80
C ALA A 702 34.54 -81.31 -21.60
N ALA A 703 35.85 -81.28 -21.34
CA ALA A 703 36.44 -80.46 -20.28
C ALA A 703 36.36 -78.95 -20.57
N THR A 704 36.51 -78.54 -21.85
CA THR A 704 36.39 -77.13 -22.26
C THR A 704 34.96 -76.60 -22.12
N LEU A 705 33.95 -77.42 -22.45
CA LEU A 705 32.54 -77.07 -22.25
C LEU A 705 32.18 -76.86 -20.78
N ALA A 706 32.67 -77.73 -19.89
CA ALA A 706 32.47 -77.59 -18.45
C ALA A 706 33.07 -76.29 -17.89
N GLN A 707 34.24 -75.87 -18.39
CA GLN A 707 34.84 -74.58 -18.05
C GLN A 707 34.08 -73.37 -18.64
N GLY A 708 33.46 -73.52 -19.83
CA GLY A 708 32.64 -72.47 -20.44
C GLY A 708 31.36 -72.20 -19.65
N VAL A 709 30.68 -73.25 -19.19
CA VAL A 709 29.44 -73.15 -18.40
C VAL A 709 29.70 -72.53 -17.01
N SER A 710 30.84 -72.84 -16.37
CA SER A 710 31.20 -72.24 -15.08
C SER A 710 31.54 -70.74 -15.21
N ARG A 711 32.22 -70.32 -16.28
CA ARG A 711 32.46 -68.89 -16.57
C ARG A 711 31.17 -68.12 -16.85
N LEU A 712 30.22 -68.74 -17.54
CA LEU A 712 28.91 -68.14 -17.80
C LEU A 712 28.08 -67.98 -16.51
N SER A 713 28.03 -68.98 -15.64
CA SER A 713 27.41 -68.88 -14.30
C SER A 713 28.06 -67.75 -13.48
N GLY A 714 29.39 -67.66 -13.46
CA GLY A 714 30.10 -66.56 -12.80
C GLY A 714 29.79 -65.17 -13.40
N GLY A 715 29.67 -65.05 -14.72
CA GLY A 715 29.30 -63.82 -15.39
C GLY A 715 27.85 -63.38 -15.10
N ILE A 716 26.90 -64.33 -15.08
CA ILE A 716 25.50 -64.06 -14.73
C ILE A 716 25.37 -63.66 -13.25
N ALA A 717 26.13 -64.30 -12.35
CA ALA A 717 26.18 -63.94 -10.93
C ALA A 717 26.71 -62.51 -10.72
N GLN A 718 27.72 -62.09 -11.48
CA GLN A 718 28.24 -60.72 -11.43
C GLN A 718 27.22 -59.69 -11.93
N VAL A 719 26.50 -59.98 -13.03
CA VAL A 719 25.44 -59.11 -13.54
C VAL A 719 24.26 -59.04 -12.56
N LYS A 720 23.85 -60.17 -11.96
CA LYS A 720 22.83 -60.18 -10.91
C LYS A 720 23.25 -59.31 -9.73
N GLY A 721 24.48 -59.46 -9.24
CA GLY A 721 25.02 -58.63 -8.16
C GLY A 721 24.95 -57.14 -8.48
N GLY A 722 25.27 -56.76 -9.73
CA GLY A 722 25.12 -55.38 -10.22
C GLY A 722 23.68 -54.89 -10.26
N VAL A 723 22.73 -55.70 -10.75
CA VAL A 723 21.30 -55.36 -10.81
C VAL A 723 20.67 -55.27 -9.42
N ASP A 724 21.02 -56.18 -8.50
CA ASP A 724 20.58 -56.15 -7.11
C ASP A 724 21.10 -54.89 -6.40
N GLN A 725 22.35 -54.51 -6.65
CA GLN A 725 22.93 -53.26 -6.12
C GLN A 725 22.23 -52.02 -6.68
N ILE A 726 21.97 -51.95 -7.99
CA ILE A 726 21.23 -50.84 -8.62
C ILE A 726 19.80 -50.78 -8.06
N SER A 727 19.15 -51.93 -7.87
CA SER A 727 17.81 -52.00 -7.26
C SER A 727 17.83 -51.48 -5.81
N GLY A 728 18.85 -51.82 -5.04
CA GLY A 728 19.05 -51.32 -3.67
C GLY A 728 19.29 -49.81 -3.62
N LEU A 729 20.16 -49.28 -4.49
CA LEU A 729 20.45 -47.84 -4.58
C LEU A 729 19.24 -47.04 -5.11
N THR A 730 18.46 -47.59 -6.04
CA THR A 730 17.18 -47.01 -6.49
C THR A 730 16.13 -47.10 -5.37
N GLY A 731 16.25 -48.13 -4.52
CA GLY A 731 15.66 -48.27 -3.18
C GLY A 731 15.82 -47.00 -2.34
N GLU A 732 17.07 -46.74 -1.98
CA GLU A 732 17.49 -45.63 -1.13
C GLU A 732 17.20 -44.27 -1.77
N LEU A 733 17.47 -44.10 -3.07
CA LEU A 733 17.23 -42.85 -3.79
C LEU A 733 15.76 -42.44 -3.77
N ASN A 734 14.84 -43.37 -4.03
CA ASN A 734 13.40 -43.07 -3.99
C ASN A 734 12.95 -42.61 -2.60
N ASN A 735 13.46 -43.27 -1.55
CA ASN A 735 13.12 -42.94 -0.17
C ASN A 735 13.72 -41.58 0.22
N GLY A 736 14.96 -41.29 -0.20
CA GLY A 736 15.59 -39.98 0.01
C GLY A 736 14.88 -38.85 -0.76
N LEU A 737 14.40 -39.12 -1.98
CA LEU A 737 13.59 -38.16 -2.75
C LEU A 737 12.21 -37.95 -2.13
N GLU A 738 11.60 -39.00 -1.58
CA GLU A 738 10.33 -38.92 -0.84
C GLU A 738 10.49 -38.06 0.43
N GLU A 739 11.54 -38.29 1.21
CA GLU A 739 11.84 -37.49 2.40
C GLU A 739 12.13 -36.03 2.03
N ALA A 740 12.97 -35.78 1.02
CA ALA A 740 13.30 -34.43 0.57
C ALA A 740 12.09 -33.68 -0.01
N SER A 741 11.28 -34.34 -0.84
CA SER A 741 10.04 -33.75 -1.38
C SER A 741 9.03 -33.47 -0.28
N GLY A 742 8.85 -34.40 0.67
CA GLY A 742 7.99 -34.22 1.84
C GLY A 742 8.45 -33.06 2.73
N TYR A 743 9.75 -32.93 2.98
CA TYR A 743 10.32 -31.81 3.74
C TYR A 743 10.07 -30.46 3.05
N LEU A 744 10.34 -30.37 1.75
CA LEU A 744 10.14 -29.15 0.96
C LEU A 744 8.66 -28.78 0.81
N ASN A 745 7.79 -29.77 0.60
CA ASN A 745 6.34 -29.58 0.56
C ASN A 745 5.81 -29.11 1.92
N ASN A 746 6.34 -29.64 3.03
CA ASN A 746 5.99 -29.18 4.38
C ASN A 746 6.46 -27.74 4.64
N ILE A 747 7.67 -27.38 4.22
CA ILE A 747 8.12 -25.97 4.24
C ILE A 747 7.13 -25.12 3.46
N GLY A 748 6.81 -25.52 2.22
CA GLY A 748 5.87 -24.78 1.38
C GLY A 748 4.50 -24.60 2.03
N ALA A 749 3.93 -25.65 2.61
CA ALA A 749 2.63 -25.62 3.25
C ALA A 749 2.56 -24.69 4.49
N HIS A 750 3.68 -24.52 5.22
CA HIS A 750 3.71 -23.78 6.48
C HIS A 750 4.40 -22.41 6.38
N THR A 751 5.03 -22.08 5.24
CA THR A 751 5.77 -20.82 5.03
C THR A 751 5.38 -20.09 3.75
N SER A 752 4.28 -20.47 3.08
CA SER A 752 3.76 -19.76 1.91
C SER A 752 3.00 -18.46 2.24
N GLY A 753 2.79 -18.14 3.52
CA GLY A 753 2.05 -16.95 3.94
C GLY A 753 2.43 -16.47 5.35
N GLY A 754 2.08 -15.21 5.63
CA GLY A 754 2.34 -14.57 6.92
C GLY A 754 3.73 -13.94 7.04
N PRO A 755 4.06 -13.37 8.22
CA PRO A 755 5.28 -12.55 8.43
C PRO A 755 6.59 -13.32 8.24
N GLY A 756 6.57 -14.65 8.31
CA GLY A 756 7.73 -15.53 8.16
C GLY A 756 7.91 -16.14 6.76
N ALA A 757 7.10 -15.74 5.77
CA ALA A 757 7.11 -16.37 4.45
C ALA A 757 8.41 -16.17 3.65
N GLY A 758 9.19 -15.13 4.02
CA GLY A 758 10.38 -14.71 3.30
C GLY A 758 10.07 -14.18 1.90
N PHE A 759 11.09 -13.64 1.24
CA PHE A 759 11.01 -13.17 -0.13
C PHE A 759 12.19 -13.69 -0.94
N TYR A 760 11.91 -14.24 -2.11
CA TYR A 760 12.86 -14.69 -3.09
C TYR A 760 12.28 -14.55 -4.50
N LEU A 761 12.90 -13.68 -5.30
CA LEU A 761 12.65 -13.58 -6.73
C LEU A 761 13.74 -14.33 -7.49
N PRO A 762 13.42 -15.40 -8.23
CA PRO A 762 14.40 -16.12 -9.04
C PRO A 762 14.91 -15.23 -10.19
N PRO A 763 16.12 -15.48 -10.74
CA PRO A 763 16.69 -14.70 -11.85
C PRO A 763 15.76 -14.57 -13.07
N GLN A 764 14.95 -15.59 -13.34
CA GLN A 764 13.98 -15.60 -14.43
C GLN A 764 12.84 -14.58 -14.23
N GLY A 765 12.48 -14.30 -12.97
CA GLY A 765 11.44 -13.32 -12.63
C GLY A 765 11.81 -11.88 -12.99
N PHE A 766 13.10 -11.54 -13.05
CA PHE A 766 13.55 -10.22 -13.49
C PHE A 766 13.27 -9.95 -14.98
N THR A 767 13.06 -11.00 -15.77
CA THR A 767 12.71 -10.89 -17.19
C THR A 767 11.20 -10.96 -17.45
N ASP A 768 10.39 -11.11 -16.40
CA ASP A 768 8.94 -11.15 -16.52
C ASP A 768 8.37 -9.78 -16.97
N LYS A 769 7.43 -9.79 -17.91
CA LYS A 769 6.88 -8.56 -18.49
C LYS A 769 6.12 -7.69 -17.49
N GLN A 770 5.42 -8.30 -16.53
CA GLN A 770 4.70 -7.57 -15.49
C GLN A 770 5.68 -6.93 -14.51
N PHE A 771 6.75 -7.65 -14.16
CA PHE A 771 7.80 -7.13 -13.30
C PHE A 771 8.55 -5.97 -13.95
N VAL A 772 8.94 -6.07 -15.23
CA VAL A 772 9.60 -4.98 -15.97
C VAL A 772 8.70 -3.74 -16.06
N ALA A 773 7.41 -3.90 -16.36
CA ALA A 773 6.47 -2.78 -16.38
C ALA A 773 6.31 -2.14 -14.99
N GLY A 774 6.26 -2.95 -13.92
CA GLY A 774 6.24 -2.46 -12.55
C GLY A 774 7.52 -1.72 -12.16
N GLN A 775 8.69 -2.15 -12.66
CA GLN A 775 9.96 -1.47 -12.40
C GLN A 775 9.99 -0.05 -12.98
N GLU A 776 9.51 0.13 -14.21
CA GLU A 776 9.42 1.46 -14.83
C GLU A 776 8.52 2.42 -14.04
N LEU A 777 7.52 1.88 -13.34
CA LEU A 777 6.62 2.67 -12.51
C LEU A 777 7.10 2.90 -11.08
N LEU A 778 7.87 1.98 -10.49
CA LEU A 778 8.16 2.00 -9.04
C LEU A 778 9.63 2.25 -8.71
N PHE A 779 10.53 2.17 -9.68
CA PHE A 779 11.92 2.56 -9.55
C PHE A 779 12.25 3.73 -10.48
N SER A 780 13.20 4.56 -10.05
CA SER A 780 13.88 5.50 -10.92
C SER A 780 14.67 4.74 -12.00
N PRO A 781 14.97 5.37 -13.15
CA PRO A 781 15.74 4.74 -14.23
C PRO A 781 17.11 4.18 -13.79
N ASP A 782 17.73 4.78 -12.77
CA ASP A 782 19.00 4.34 -12.19
C ASP A 782 18.86 3.20 -11.14
N GLY A 783 17.63 2.83 -10.77
CA GLY A 783 17.33 1.79 -9.78
C GLY A 783 17.65 2.17 -8.33
N LYS A 784 18.09 3.39 -8.06
CA LYS A 784 18.54 3.86 -6.74
C LYS A 784 17.45 4.50 -5.90
N THR A 785 16.33 4.87 -6.51
CA THR A 785 15.16 5.40 -5.82
C THR A 785 13.97 4.50 -6.11
N ALA A 786 13.31 4.03 -5.07
CA ALA A 786 12.05 3.31 -5.16
C ALA A 786 10.93 4.14 -4.54
N ARG A 787 9.70 4.03 -5.06
CA ARG A 787 8.50 4.58 -4.43
C ARG A 787 7.54 3.47 -4.06
N MET A 788 7.01 3.51 -2.86
CA MET A 788 5.90 2.67 -2.42
C MET A 788 4.66 3.55 -2.26
N LEU A 789 3.52 3.10 -2.76
CA LEU A 789 2.25 3.80 -2.62
C LEU A 789 1.55 3.24 -1.37
N VAL A 790 1.43 4.08 -0.35
CA VAL A 790 0.73 3.79 0.90
C VAL A 790 -0.70 4.31 0.78
N VAL A 791 -1.66 3.40 0.86
CA VAL A 791 -3.09 3.76 0.78
C VAL A 791 -3.69 3.70 2.18
N PHE A 792 -4.28 4.81 2.61
CA PHE A 792 -4.96 4.92 3.89
C PHE A 792 -6.37 4.32 3.82
N ASP A 793 -6.78 3.67 4.91
CA ASP A 793 -8.16 3.19 5.12
C ASP A 793 -9.10 4.33 5.54
N VAL A 794 -8.51 5.44 5.97
CA VAL A 794 -9.19 6.70 6.29
C VAL A 794 -8.94 7.75 5.21
N GLU A 795 -9.64 8.87 5.31
CA GLU A 795 -9.39 10.02 4.45
C GLU A 795 -7.95 10.55 4.61
N PRO A 796 -7.19 10.79 3.52
CA PRO A 796 -5.78 11.15 3.60
C PRO A 796 -5.51 12.53 4.23
N ASP A 797 -6.51 13.41 4.25
CA ASP A 797 -6.50 14.72 4.90
C ASP A 797 -7.09 14.70 6.33
N SER A 798 -7.41 13.51 6.85
CA SER A 798 -7.90 13.34 8.22
C SER A 798 -6.78 13.40 9.26
N TYR A 799 -7.12 13.85 10.48
CA TYR A 799 -6.16 13.94 11.58
C TYR A 799 -5.43 12.61 11.89
N ARG A 800 -6.10 11.47 11.66
CA ARG A 800 -5.49 10.14 11.84
C ARG A 800 -4.44 9.86 10.77
N ALA A 801 -4.78 10.07 9.49
CA ALA A 801 -3.84 9.92 8.38
C ALA A 801 -2.61 10.82 8.54
N LEU A 802 -2.80 12.09 8.91
CA LEU A 802 -1.70 13.05 9.14
C LEU A 802 -0.72 12.55 10.21
N ASN A 803 -1.21 11.96 11.31
CA ASN A 803 -0.35 11.44 12.37
C ASN A 803 0.37 10.15 11.97
N THR A 804 -0.31 9.26 11.23
CA THR A 804 0.32 8.05 10.70
C THR A 804 1.37 8.38 9.63
N ALA A 805 1.13 9.40 8.79
CA ALA A 805 2.08 9.85 7.78
C ALA A 805 3.46 10.21 8.36
N HIS A 806 3.52 10.92 9.48
CA HIS A 806 4.77 11.23 10.20
C HIS A 806 5.53 9.97 10.69
N GLN A 807 4.82 8.86 10.87
CA GLN A 807 5.42 7.61 11.34
C GLN A 807 5.93 6.75 10.19
N LEU A 808 5.57 7.01 8.94
CA LEU A 808 5.95 6.18 7.80
C LEU A 808 7.47 6.07 7.63
N ALA A 809 8.16 7.21 7.57
CA ALA A 809 9.61 7.25 7.37
C ALA A 809 10.38 6.63 8.56
N SER A 810 9.92 6.87 9.79
CA SER A 810 10.57 6.32 10.99
C SER A 810 10.31 4.82 11.13
N ALA A 811 9.10 4.34 10.85
CA ALA A 811 8.76 2.92 10.82
C ALA A 811 9.54 2.17 9.71
N ALA A 812 9.66 2.77 8.52
CA ALA A 812 10.48 2.22 7.44
C ALA A 812 11.97 2.14 7.83
N THR A 813 12.49 3.19 8.47
CA THR A 813 13.88 3.21 8.96
C THR A 813 14.12 2.11 10.00
N GLN A 814 13.19 1.89 10.92
CA GLN A 814 13.26 0.81 11.92
C GLN A 814 13.17 -0.57 11.26
N ALA A 815 12.28 -0.75 10.29
CA ALA A 815 12.12 -2.00 9.55
C ALA A 815 13.31 -2.33 8.63
N ALA A 816 14.09 -1.33 8.23
CA ALA A 816 15.30 -1.50 7.44
C ALA A 816 16.51 -1.98 8.28
N VAL A 817 16.46 -1.86 9.61
CA VAL A 817 17.55 -2.33 10.48
C VAL A 817 17.74 -3.84 10.34
N GLY A 818 18.98 -4.27 10.07
CA GLY A 818 19.30 -5.69 9.85
C GLY A 818 19.11 -6.16 8.40
N THR A 819 18.68 -5.27 7.49
CA THR A 819 18.57 -5.56 6.05
C THR A 819 19.72 -4.95 5.24
N SER A 820 19.78 -5.22 3.94
CA SER A 820 20.70 -4.57 2.99
C SER A 820 20.46 -3.05 2.90
N LEU A 821 19.21 -2.60 3.14
CA LEU A 821 18.79 -1.20 3.07
C LEU A 821 18.93 -0.42 4.39
N ARG A 822 19.70 -0.91 5.37
CA ARG A 822 19.90 -0.24 6.67
C ARG A 822 20.45 1.20 6.58
N ASN A 823 21.15 1.53 5.49
CA ASN A 823 21.74 2.84 5.24
C ASN A 823 20.94 3.65 4.19
N ALA A 824 19.79 3.15 3.75
CA ALA A 824 18.92 3.87 2.83
C ALA A 824 18.23 5.04 3.54
N GLN A 825 17.89 6.07 2.77
CA GLN A 825 17.09 7.19 3.25
C GLN A 825 15.62 6.95 2.95
N PHE A 826 14.77 7.21 3.95
CA PHE A 826 13.32 7.04 3.88
C PHE A 826 12.66 8.39 4.10
N ALA A 827 11.78 8.79 3.18
CA ALA A 827 11.00 10.02 3.30
C ALA A 827 9.60 9.81 2.74
N SER A 828 8.59 10.38 3.40
CA SER A 828 7.20 10.32 2.95
C SER A 828 6.79 11.61 2.26
N THR A 829 5.91 11.48 1.26
CA THR A 829 5.33 12.60 0.53
C THR A 829 3.99 12.20 -0.07
N GLY A 830 3.10 13.14 -0.29
CA GLY A 830 1.71 12.86 -0.69
C GLY A 830 0.78 13.76 0.08
N LEU A 831 -0.53 13.59 -0.12
CA LEU A 831 -1.52 14.49 0.48
C LEU A 831 -1.43 14.51 2.01
N ALA A 832 -1.22 13.35 2.64
CA ALA A 832 -1.20 13.26 4.10
C ALA A 832 0.06 13.89 4.68
N SER A 833 1.25 13.57 4.16
CA SER A 833 2.50 14.19 4.62
C SER A 833 2.55 15.70 4.33
N LEU A 834 2.07 16.13 3.16
CA LEU A 834 1.98 17.55 2.83
C LEU A 834 1.03 18.28 3.77
N SER A 835 -0.15 17.73 4.04
CA SER A 835 -1.13 18.32 4.97
C SER A 835 -0.63 18.31 6.42
N ALA A 836 0.17 17.32 6.81
CA ALA A 836 0.75 17.24 8.15
C ALA A 836 1.86 18.30 8.35
N ASP A 837 2.77 18.43 7.36
CA ASP A 837 3.76 19.51 7.33
C ASP A 837 3.08 20.89 7.31
N MET A 838 1.98 21.03 6.56
CA MET A 838 1.18 22.25 6.52
C MET A 838 0.58 22.58 7.88
N ARG A 839 -0.05 21.60 8.56
CA ARG A 839 -0.61 21.77 9.91
C ARG A 839 0.46 22.30 10.86
N ASP A 840 1.62 21.67 10.87
CA ASP A 840 2.72 22.07 11.73
C ASP A 840 3.23 23.48 11.39
N GLN A 841 3.26 23.82 10.10
CA GLN A 841 3.64 25.16 9.64
C GLN A 841 2.61 26.23 10.01
N VAL A 842 1.31 25.96 9.86
CA VAL A 842 0.21 26.87 10.23
C VAL A 842 0.34 27.27 11.70
N TRP A 843 0.58 26.31 12.60
CA TRP A 843 0.71 26.60 14.03
C TRP A 843 1.96 27.39 14.38
N ARG A 844 3.10 27.06 13.74
CA ARG A 844 4.35 27.83 13.88
C ARG A 844 4.17 29.27 13.40
N ASP A 845 3.57 29.45 12.23
CA ASP A 845 3.33 30.77 11.65
C ASP A 845 2.32 31.56 12.48
N PHE A 846 1.24 30.92 12.93
CA PHE A 846 0.25 31.53 13.81
C PHE A 846 0.87 32.07 15.10
N ALA A 847 1.74 31.29 15.74
CA ALA A 847 2.49 31.75 16.91
C ALA A 847 3.43 32.90 16.55
N THR A 848 4.15 32.79 15.44
CA THR A 848 5.17 33.76 15.02
C THR A 848 4.55 35.11 14.69
N TYR A 849 3.62 35.18 13.73
CA TYR A 849 2.99 36.45 13.38
C TYR A 849 2.09 36.94 14.51
N GLY A 850 1.48 36.05 15.31
CA GLY A 850 0.66 36.45 16.44
C GLY A 850 1.46 37.25 17.48
N VAL A 851 2.66 36.77 17.83
CA VAL A 851 3.60 37.47 18.72
C VAL A 851 4.11 38.76 18.08
N VAL A 852 4.51 38.72 16.81
CA VAL A 852 5.01 39.92 16.11
C VAL A 852 3.92 40.99 15.98
N ALA A 853 2.68 40.61 15.69
CA ALA A 853 1.54 41.53 15.62
C ALA A 853 1.22 42.15 16.98
N MET A 854 1.16 41.34 18.05
CA MET A 854 0.96 41.84 19.42
C MET A 854 2.06 42.82 19.84
N LEU A 855 3.33 42.49 19.57
CA LEU A 855 4.46 43.38 19.85
C LEU A 855 4.41 44.65 19.00
N GLY A 856 4.12 44.53 17.71
CA GLY A 856 3.99 45.66 16.79
C GLY A 856 2.88 46.62 17.23
N VAL A 857 1.70 46.10 17.54
CA VAL A 857 0.58 46.87 18.08
C VAL A 857 0.97 47.49 19.43
N PHE A 858 1.56 46.72 20.34
CA PHE A 858 2.03 47.25 21.63
C PHE A 858 2.98 48.43 21.46
N LEU A 859 3.97 48.33 20.56
CA LEU A 859 4.93 49.39 20.30
C LEU A 859 4.26 50.65 19.72
N VAL A 860 3.37 50.48 18.73
CA VAL A 860 2.60 51.61 18.17
C VAL A 860 1.77 52.28 19.25
N LEU A 861 1.04 51.51 20.05
CA LEU A 861 0.22 52.02 21.15
C LEU A 861 1.08 52.68 22.24
N ALA A 862 2.26 52.15 22.56
CA ALA A 862 3.17 52.70 23.56
C ALA A 862 3.73 54.06 23.15
N VAL A 863 4.10 54.21 21.87
CA VAL A 863 4.55 55.50 21.32
C VAL A 863 3.42 56.52 21.34
N LEU A 864 2.22 56.13 20.93
CA LEU A 864 1.07 57.02 20.82
C LEU A 864 0.50 57.43 22.18
N LEU A 865 0.35 56.48 23.11
CA LEU A 865 -0.15 56.74 24.46
C LEU A 865 0.93 57.24 25.42
N ARG A 866 2.22 57.19 25.04
CA ARG A 866 3.35 57.53 25.92
C ARG A 866 3.26 56.83 27.28
N SER A 867 2.78 55.59 27.26
CA SER A 867 2.51 54.76 28.43
C SER A 867 2.83 53.32 28.09
N LEU A 868 3.27 52.54 29.08
CA LEU A 868 3.51 51.10 28.94
C LEU A 868 2.35 50.26 29.48
N LEU A 869 1.70 50.73 30.56
CA LEU A 869 0.63 49.97 31.21
C LEU A 869 -0.68 50.00 30.41
N ALA A 870 -1.03 51.14 29.80
CA ALA A 870 -2.25 51.23 29.00
C ALA A 870 -2.21 50.33 27.75
N PRO A 871 -1.16 50.36 26.90
CA PRO A 871 -1.04 49.43 25.77
C PRO A 871 -1.05 47.96 26.17
N LEU A 872 -0.34 47.60 27.25
CA LEU A 872 -0.29 46.22 27.73
C LEU A 872 -1.69 45.73 28.14
N PHE A 873 -2.44 46.57 28.85
CA PHE A 873 -3.82 46.28 29.23
C PHE A 873 -4.71 46.11 27.99
N MET A 874 -4.62 47.01 27.01
CA MET A 874 -5.42 46.93 25.80
C MET A 874 -5.13 45.67 24.99
N VAL A 875 -3.85 45.34 24.79
CA VAL A 875 -3.46 44.11 24.07
C VAL A 875 -3.96 42.87 24.83
N ALA A 876 -3.79 42.81 26.16
CA ALA A 876 -4.26 41.68 26.96
C ALA A 876 -5.77 41.47 26.86
N VAL A 877 -6.54 42.56 26.91
CA VAL A 877 -8.00 42.52 26.83
C VAL A 877 -8.48 42.15 25.42
N VAL A 878 -7.82 42.64 24.37
CA VAL A 878 -8.12 42.26 22.98
C VAL A 878 -7.80 40.79 22.74
N THR A 879 -6.67 40.29 23.23
CA THR A 879 -6.32 38.86 23.14
C THR A 879 -7.32 37.99 23.90
N LEU A 880 -7.78 38.42 25.08
CA LEU A 880 -8.83 37.72 25.83
C LEU A 880 -10.18 37.74 25.08
N SER A 881 -10.52 38.86 24.45
CA SER A 881 -11.73 38.99 23.62
C SER A 881 -11.67 38.05 22.41
N PHE A 882 -10.52 37.95 21.76
CA PHE A 882 -10.28 36.96 20.70
C PHE A 882 -10.45 35.52 21.21
N ALA A 883 -9.84 35.17 22.35
CA ALA A 883 -9.97 33.83 22.92
C ALA A 883 -11.43 33.48 23.24
N ALA A 884 -12.20 34.44 23.76
CA ALA A 884 -13.63 34.28 23.98
C ALA A 884 -14.41 34.12 22.66
N ALA A 885 -14.09 34.89 21.63
CA ALA A 885 -14.71 34.77 20.31
C ALA A 885 -14.42 33.41 19.65
N ALA A 886 -13.18 32.93 19.77
CA ALA A 886 -12.76 31.60 19.31
C ALA A 886 -13.54 30.50 20.05
N GLY A 887 -13.69 30.61 21.37
CA GLY A 887 -14.48 29.68 22.17
C GLY A 887 -15.97 29.66 21.82
N ILE A 888 -16.59 30.83 21.59
CA ILE A 888 -17.98 30.91 21.10
C ILE A 888 -18.11 30.30 19.70
N THR A 889 -17.11 30.51 18.84
CA THR A 889 -17.08 29.93 17.49
C THR A 889 -17.03 28.41 17.56
N ILE A 890 -16.20 27.84 18.44
CA ILE A 890 -16.14 26.39 18.67
C ILE A 890 -17.47 25.87 19.20
N LEU A 891 -18.05 26.55 20.19
CA LEU A 891 -19.34 26.17 20.75
C LEU A 891 -20.41 26.13 19.66
N PHE A 892 -20.48 27.17 18.83
CA PHE A 892 -21.49 27.29 17.80
C PHE A 892 -21.28 26.27 16.66
N TRP A 893 -20.10 26.23 16.06
CA TRP A 893 -19.86 25.36 14.90
C TRP A 893 -19.69 23.90 15.30
N GLN A 894 -18.87 23.60 16.31
CA GLN A 894 -18.54 22.21 16.65
C GLN A 894 -19.61 21.54 17.52
N HIS A 895 -20.24 22.28 18.44
CA HIS A 895 -21.15 21.67 19.42
C HIS A 895 -22.63 21.88 19.07
N ILE A 896 -23.00 22.99 18.41
CA ILE A 896 -24.39 23.24 17.99
C ILE A 896 -24.64 22.76 16.56
N ILE A 897 -23.79 23.16 15.59
CA ILE A 897 -23.97 22.78 14.17
C ILE A 897 -23.40 21.38 13.89
N GLY A 898 -22.33 20.97 14.59
CA GLY A 898 -21.67 19.69 14.39
C GLY A 898 -20.63 19.68 13.26
N VAL A 899 -20.17 20.86 12.82
CA VAL A 899 -19.13 21.03 11.81
C VAL A 899 -17.85 21.50 12.50
N ASP A 900 -16.76 20.77 12.33
CA ASP A 900 -15.46 21.14 12.88
C ASP A 900 -14.94 22.44 12.25
N VAL A 901 -14.19 23.21 13.05
CA VAL A 901 -13.73 24.54 12.65
C VAL A 901 -12.51 24.40 11.76
N ASP A 902 -12.54 25.09 10.62
CA ASP A 902 -11.46 25.12 9.64
C ASP A 902 -10.17 25.70 10.23
N TRP A 903 -9.03 25.15 9.82
CA TRP A 903 -7.70 25.55 10.28
C TRP A 903 -7.39 27.04 10.02
N SER A 904 -7.96 27.65 8.98
CA SER A 904 -7.69 29.04 8.61
C SER A 904 -8.44 30.06 9.45
N VAL A 905 -9.52 29.65 10.15
CA VAL A 905 -10.45 30.54 10.84
C VAL A 905 -9.77 31.34 11.94
N PHE A 906 -8.99 30.69 12.81
CA PHE A 906 -8.35 31.37 13.92
C PHE A 906 -7.20 32.28 13.49
N PRO A 907 -6.27 31.87 12.61
CA PRO A 907 -5.26 32.79 12.10
C PRO A 907 -5.87 34.04 11.45
N VAL A 908 -6.81 33.86 10.53
CA VAL A 908 -7.42 34.98 9.80
C VAL A 908 -8.21 35.89 10.75
N SER A 909 -9.01 35.31 11.65
CA SER A 909 -9.82 36.08 12.59
C SER A 909 -8.97 36.76 13.66
N PHE A 910 -7.89 36.14 14.12
CA PHE A 910 -6.94 36.76 15.05
C PHE A 910 -6.32 38.00 14.43
N MET A 911 -5.87 37.92 13.19
CA MET A 911 -5.30 39.06 12.47
C MET A 911 -6.32 40.20 12.38
N ALA A 912 -7.55 39.91 11.94
CA ALA A 912 -8.59 40.93 11.83
C ALA A 912 -8.94 41.54 13.19
N LEU A 913 -9.15 40.72 14.23
CA LEU A 913 -9.58 41.17 15.55
C LEU A 913 -8.47 41.90 16.32
N ILE A 914 -7.21 41.49 16.19
CA ILE A 914 -6.12 42.21 16.85
C ILE A 914 -5.86 43.56 16.19
N ALA A 915 -5.90 43.60 14.85
CA ALA A 915 -5.71 44.82 14.08
C ALA A 915 -6.79 45.86 14.45
N VAL A 916 -8.04 45.42 14.50
CA VAL A 916 -9.21 46.30 14.68
C VAL A 916 -9.54 46.55 16.16
N GLY A 917 -9.48 45.52 17.01
CA GLY A 917 -9.85 45.63 18.43
C GLY A 917 -8.91 46.54 19.23
N ALA A 918 -7.61 46.52 18.90
CA ALA A 918 -6.62 47.39 19.54
C ALA A 918 -6.86 48.88 19.25
N ASP A 919 -7.28 49.19 18.01
CA ASP A 919 -7.54 50.55 17.58
C ASP A 919 -8.60 51.22 18.45
N TYR A 920 -9.79 50.62 18.58
CA TYR A 920 -10.87 51.33 19.25
C TYR A 920 -11.06 51.19 20.75
N SER A 921 -10.27 50.31 21.36
CA SER A 921 -9.89 50.45 22.76
C SER A 921 -8.99 51.68 22.99
N MET A 922 -8.06 51.98 22.07
CA MET A 922 -7.26 53.21 22.11
C MET A 922 -8.10 54.46 21.88
N LEU A 923 -9.01 54.49 20.90
CA LEU A 923 -9.87 55.66 20.62
C LEU A 923 -10.60 56.15 21.87
N PHE A 924 -11.17 55.20 22.61
CA PHE A 924 -11.91 55.47 23.82
C PHE A 924 -10.98 55.91 24.97
N ALA A 925 -9.85 55.25 25.15
CA ALA A 925 -8.88 55.60 26.19
C ALA A 925 -8.22 56.97 25.95
N ALA A 926 -7.87 57.30 24.71
CA ALA A 926 -7.34 58.61 24.33
C ALA A 926 -8.34 59.71 24.66
N ARG A 927 -9.64 59.50 24.38
CA ARG A 927 -10.67 60.48 24.72
C ARG A 927 -10.90 60.60 26.23
N ILE A 928 -10.88 59.50 26.97
CA ILE A 928 -10.93 59.53 28.44
C ILE A 928 -9.78 60.38 28.98
N ARG A 929 -8.57 60.21 28.42
CA ARG A 929 -7.39 60.98 28.81
C ARG A 929 -7.54 62.48 28.55
N GLU A 930 -8.10 62.85 27.40
CA GLU A 930 -8.37 64.25 27.06
C GLU A 930 -9.38 64.89 28.03
N GLU A 931 -10.40 64.15 28.43
CA GLU A 931 -11.48 64.65 29.30
C GLU A 931 -11.15 64.51 30.80
N SER A 932 -10.07 63.82 31.17
CA SER A 932 -9.69 63.53 32.56
C SER A 932 -8.91 64.64 33.28
N HIS A 933 -8.80 65.84 32.70
CA HIS A 933 -8.10 66.97 33.33
C HIS A 933 -8.61 67.30 34.75
N ASP A 934 -9.91 67.09 35.02
CA ASP A 934 -10.55 67.34 36.33
C ASP A 934 -10.76 66.05 37.17
N GLY A 935 -10.12 64.93 36.79
CA GLY A 935 -10.23 63.62 37.44
C GLY A 935 -10.82 62.52 36.55
N MET A 936 -10.30 61.30 36.71
CA MET A 936 -10.57 60.14 35.82
C MET A 936 -12.04 59.77 35.69
N VAL A 937 -12.81 59.73 36.80
CA VAL A 937 -14.24 59.38 36.78
C VAL A 937 -15.08 60.38 35.97
N ARG A 938 -14.79 61.68 36.09
CA ARG A 938 -15.50 62.73 35.33
C ARG A 938 -15.11 62.67 33.85
N GLY A 939 -13.83 62.40 33.56
CA GLY A 939 -13.34 62.18 32.19
C GLY A 939 -14.02 60.99 31.51
N ILE A 940 -14.16 59.86 32.21
CA ILE A 940 -14.89 58.68 31.71
C ILE A 940 -16.34 59.03 31.40
N LEU A 941 -17.04 59.77 32.27
CA LEU A 941 -18.45 60.14 32.06
C LEU A 941 -18.66 61.13 30.90
N ARG A 942 -17.75 62.11 30.71
CA ARG A 942 -17.77 63.05 29.57
C ARG A 942 -17.43 62.34 28.25
N GLY A 943 -16.44 61.45 28.28
CA GLY A 943 -16.12 60.56 27.15
C GLY A 943 -17.32 59.70 26.75
N PHE A 944 -17.92 58.98 27.69
CA PHE A 944 -19.11 58.14 27.44
C PHE A 944 -20.28 58.90 26.84
N GLY A 945 -20.57 60.09 27.37
CA GLY A 945 -21.71 60.89 26.94
C GLY A 945 -21.58 61.40 25.51
N SER A 946 -20.36 61.72 25.07
CA SER A 946 -20.09 62.33 23.76
C SER A 946 -19.80 61.30 22.67
N THR A 947 -19.02 60.25 22.97
CA THR A 947 -18.53 59.31 21.94
C THR A 947 -19.20 57.93 22.00
N GLY A 948 -19.90 57.58 23.08
CA GLY A 948 -20.50 56.24 23.28
C GLY A 948 -21.41 55.81 22.13
N SER A 949 -22.39 56.65 21.74
CA SER A 949 -23.32 56.28 20.66
C SER A 949 -22.65 56.12 19.29
N VAL A 950 -21.59 56.90 19.04
CA VAL A 950 -20.87 56.91 17.77
C VAL A 950 -19.97 55.69 17.67
N ILE A 951 -19.20 55.41 18.72
CA ILE A 951 -18.26 54.28 18.78
C ILE A 951 -19.03 52.95 18.70
N THR A 952 -20.13 52.80 19.45
CA THR A 952 -20.97 51.59 19.36
C THR A 952 -21.58 51.43 17.97
N THR A 953 -21.93 52.52 17.30
CA THR A 953 -22.49 52.47 15.95
C THR A 953 -21.44 52.03 14.92
N ALA A 954 -20.26 52.67 14.92
CA ALA A 954 -19.17 52.32 14.01
C ALA A 954 -18.81 50.84 14.15
N GLY A 955 -18.57 50.40 15.39
CA GLY A 955 -18.29 49.00 15.66
C GLY A 955 -19.43 48.05 15.24
N LEU A 956 -20.70 48.42 15.46
CA LEU A 956 -21.83 47.58 15.04
C LEU A 956 -21.90 47.45 13.52
N VAL A 957 -21.63 48.52 12.78
CA VAL A 957 -21.54 48.48 11.32
C VAL A 957 -20.43 47.51 10.90
N PHE A 958 -19.23 47.62 11.48
CA PHE A 958 -18.14 46.70 11.16
C PHE A 958 -18.51 45.24 11.52
N ALA A 959 -19.01 44.97 12.72
CA ALA A 959 -19.42 43.61 13.10
C ALA A 959 -20.45 43.02 12.13
N LEU A 960 -21.46 43.82 11.73
CA LEU A 960 -22.46 43.42 10.74
C LEU A 960 -21.85 43.15 9.36
N THR A 961 -20.88 43.96 8.92
CA THR A 961 -20.17 43.69 7.66
C THR A 961 -19.39 42.39 7.68
N MET A 962 -18.88 41.96 8.84
CA MET A 962 -18.23 40.67 8.96
C MET A 962 -19.24 39.52 8.89
N PHE A 963 -20.44 39.69 9.44
CA PHE A 963 -21.52 38.72 9.25
C PHE A 963 -21.99 38.63 7.79
N ALA A 964 -21.80 39.66 6.96
CA ALA A 964 -22.13 39.58 5.54
C ALA A 964 -21.25 38.56 4.77
N LEU A 965 -20.05 38.24 5.26
CA LEU A 965 -19.22 37.14 4.73
C LEU A 965 -19.93 35.78 4.83
N MET A 966 -20.91 35.64 5.74
CA MET A 966 -21.71 34.41 5.86
C MET A 966 -22.68 34.17 4.69
N SER A 967 -22.79 35.10 3.74
CA SER A 967 -23.58 34.92 2.52
C SER A 967 -22.83 34.16 1.41
N GLY A 968 -21.57 33.75 1.65
CA GLY A 968 -20.80 32.94 0.71
C GLY A 968 -21.27 31.48 0.64
N SER A 969 -20.76 30.74 -0.36
CA SER A 969 -21.04 29.32 -0.57
C SER A 969 -19.95 28.39 0.00
N VAL A 970 -18.98 28.92 0.74
CA VAL A 970 -17.87 28.16 1.32
C VAL A 970 -17.87 28.34 2.84
N ILE A 971 -17.88 27.23 3.58
CA ILE A 971 -18.04 27.18 5.03
C ILE A 971 -16.90 27.90 5.76
N ASN A 972 -15.67 27.84 5.24
CA ASN A 972 -14.53 28.54 5.84
C ASN A 972 -14.75 30.07 5.90
N LEU A 973 -15.30 30.69 4.84
CA LEU A 973 -15.66 32.11 4.82
C LEU A 973 -16.79 32.44 5.81
N LEU A 974 -17.78 31.54 5.92
CA LEU A 974 -18.86 31.67 6.90
C LEU A 974 -18.31 31.65 8.34
N GLN A 975 -17.42 30.72 8.64
CA GLN A 975 -16.79 30.59 9.95
C GLN A 975 -15.89 31.79 10.27
N ILE A 976 -15.09 32.27 9.31
CA ILE A 976 -14.27 33.50 9.45
C ILE A 976 -15.17 34.70 9.74
N GLY A 977 -16.21 34.92 8.91
CA GLY A 977 -17.15 36.04 9.07
C GLY A 977 -17.86 36.02 10.41
N PHE A 978 -18.33 34.84 10.84
CA PHE A 978 -18.94 34.65 12.15
C PHE A 978 -17.98 34.96 13.30
N THR A 979 -16.75 34.43 13.25
CA THR A 979 -15.74 34.60 14.30
C THR A 979 -15.35 36.06 14.47
N ILE A 980 -15.07 36.76 13.37
CA ILE A 980 -14.73 38.19 13.39
C ILE A 980 -15.96 39.00 13.83
N GLY A 981 -17.15 38.71 13.30
CA GLY A 981 -18.38 39.42 13.66
C GLY A 981 -18.71 39.31 15.16
N VAL A 982 -18.67 38.09 15.72
CA VAL A 982 -18.85 37.85 17.15
C VAL A 982 -17.75 38.49 17.97
N GLY A 983 -16.49 38.36 17.55
CA GLY A 983 -15.36 38.97 18.25
C GLY A 983 -15.46 40.49 18.33
N LEU A 984 -15.85 41.15 17.24
CA LEU A 984 -16.10 42.60 17.23
C LEU A 984 -17.30 42.93 18.13
N LEU A 985 -18.41 42.19 18.08
CA LEU A 985 -19.54 42.42 18.99
C LEU A 985 -19.14 42.30 20.47
N LEU A 986 -18.35 41.29 20.84
CA LEU A 986 -17.84 41.12 22.20
C LEU A 986 -16.94 42.29 22.59
N ASP A 987 -16.05 42.72 21.69
CA ASP A 987 -15.18 43.85 21.94
C ASP A 987 -15.98 45.14 22.18
N ILE A 988 -17.01 45.40 21.36
CA ILE A 988 -17.80 46.63 21.45
C ILE A 988 -18.68 46.63 22.70
N THR A 989 -19.39 45.54 22.95
CA THR A 989 -20.48 45.50 23.95
C THR A 989 -19.98 45.16 25.35
N ILE A 990 -19.06 44.21 25.48
CA ILE A 990 -18.58 43.73 26.78
C ILE A 990 -17.28 44.45 27.13
N VAL A 991 -16.29 44.37 26.24
CA VAL A 991 -14.95 44.87 26.54
C VAL A 991 -14.94 46.39 26.63
N ARG A 992 -15.29 47.08 25.56
CA ARG A 992 -15.14 48.53 25.44
C ARG A 992 -16.20 49.30 26.22
N THR A 993 -17.43 48.82 26.20
CA THR A 993 -18.53 49.51 26.88
C THR A 993 -18.53 49.24 28.39
N VAL A 994 -18.01 48.10 28.86
CA VAL A 994 -18.07 47.75 30.29
C VAL A 994 -16.70 47.55 30.90
N LEU A 995 -15.91 46.58 30.41
CA LEU A 995 -14.66 46.16 31.05
C LEU A 995 -13.59 47.26 31.08
N VAL A 996 -13.29 47.88 29.94
CA VAL A 996 -12.24 48.91 29.81
C VAL A 996 -12.50 50.11 30.73
N PRO A 997 -13.68 50.78 30.69
CA PRO A 997 -13.96 51.92 31.56
C PRO A 997 -14.01 51.55 33.04
N ALA A 998 -14.55 50.37 33.37
CA ALA A 998 -14.60 49.89 34.75
C ALA A 998 -13.19 49.57 35.29
N ALA A 999 -12.36 48.86 34.53
CA ALA A 999 -10.99 48.55 34.88
C ALA A 999 -10.13 49.82 34.99
N MET A 1000 -10.26 50.77 34.05
CA MET A 1000 -9.59 52.07 34.12
C MET A 1000 -9.95 52.83 35.40
N SER A 1001 -11.23 52.83 35.80
CA SER A 1001 -11.66 53.49 37.03
C SER A 1001 -11.05 52.89 38.30
N ILE A 1002 -10.71 51.59 38.29
CA ILE A 1002 -10.07 50.87 39.40
C ILE A 1002 -8.55 51.10 39.41
N ILE A 1003 -7.90 50.98 38.24
CA ILE A 1003 -6.45 51.17 38.09
C ILE A 1003 -6.04 52.62 38.38
N GLY A 1004 -6.93 53.57 38.07
CA GLY A 1004 -6.70 54.99 38.30
C GLY A 1004 -5.56 55.55 37.46
N ASN A 1005 -4.96 56.65 37.91
CA ASN A 1005 -3.92 57.37 37.17
C ASN A 1005 -2.66 56.53 36.87
N LYS A 1006 -2.46 55.39 37.55
CA LYS A 1006 -1.33 54.48 37.30
C LYS A 1006 -1.31 53.92 35.89
N ILE A 1007 -2.48 53.86 35.21
CA ILE A 1007 -2.57 53.36 33.84
C ILE A 1007 -1.71 54.15 32.84
N TRP A 1008 -1.38 55.41 33.14
CA TRP A 1008 -0.61 56.29 32.26
C TRP A 1008 0.91 56.25 32.47
N TRP A 1009 1.42 55.40 33.38
CA TRP A 1009 2.85 55.27 33.66
C TRP A 1009 3.64 54.87 32.39
N PRO A 1010 4.84 55.44 32.13
CA PRO A 1010 5.63 56.35 32.97
C PRO A 1010 5.29 57.84 32.85
N SER A 1011 4.31 58.22 32.02
CA SER A 1011 3.90 59.63 31.94
C SER A 1011 3.19 60.05 33.23
N THR A 1012 3.62 61.17 33.82
CA THR A 1012 3.08 61.76 35.05
C THR A 1012 2.04 62.86 34.80
N LEU A 1013 1.57 62.99 33.54
CA LEU A 1013 0.61 63.99 33.08
C LEU A 1013 -0.83 63.68 33.47
#